data_AF-A0A1D6PUY0-F1
#
_entry.id   AF-A0A1D6PUY0-F1
#
_cell.length_a   1.000
_cell.length_b   1.000
_cell.length_c   1.000
_cell.angle_alpha   90.00
_cell.angle_beta   90.00
_cell.angle_gamma   90.00
#
_symmetry.space_group_name_H-M   'P 1'
#
loop_
_entity.id
_entity.type
_entity.pdbx_description
1 polymer ?
#
loop_
_entity_poly.entity_id
_entity_poly.type
_entity_poly.pdbx_seq_one_letter_code
_entity_poly.pdbx_strand_id
1 'polypeptide(L)'
;MKTLKQIGDGNNYASKVARNFDQLDDSDELDGYFADISKIEGASLFSFGQGFYKRSKLLDARKSSAVLSRDAEMRRLMQRQAENSYRKMEEFVINRLREIMRCNRFDFFIPKVSKIEGRLKNGYYARHGFRTIKHDIRTMCQDALRYKDGNDLDDVKQIVVSFIQLAKRLGNPRYISERNGAAAQDSLDISQYSFDTKLKKKQNKTRANLVAAGADNSSRAFDLEIKRSLSKLKKKDVCSGSETSDDDGYSEGDETESETTVSDTESDFDVNSGAWDLKGNCLKLTEHGESVIDDRILGARMTKASLVPPVTRKYEVIEEYLIVADVEEVQRKMRVSLPDDYSEKLLSQKNGTENLELPEVKDYQPRKVAGDEILEQEVYGIDPYTHNLLSDIMPSDLELSPTDKHIFIEELLLNALNKQVRHFTGLGNTPMTYNIRPVIEEIQRSAEDSGDRRTLKMCLGMLKSMRNRSDQNFVAYRKGLGVVCNKKGGFGVDDFVVEFFGEVYPSWRWYEKQDGIKHIQNNSEDQAPEFYNIMLERPKGDRHGYDLVFVDAMHKANYASRICHSCNPNCEAKVTAVDGKYQIGVYTLRPIAEGEEITFDYNSVTESKEEHEASVCLCGSQVCRGSYLNFSGEGAFEKVLMEFHGVLDRHSLLLQACETDSVSQQDLIDLGRAGLGTCLLAGLPVWLVAYTAHLVRFIYLERQKLPDEILRHNVDEKRQFLIEINMDSEKNDAEVQAEGVLNSRLQQIVHTLDKVRYVMRCIFGDPKNAPPPMVRLSGKSLVSAIWKGDSSIVAELLQSMEPHVEEEVLSDLKAKICAHDPSDSEDIEGGIRNSLLWLRDELRTLPCTYKCRHDAAADLIHLYAYTKCFFRVRDYKTVKSPPVHISPLDLGPKYADKLGPGFQEYCKTYPENYCLAQLIYWYSQNSEPESRLTRARKGCMSLPDVSSFYVKSLKPLQERVYGNRTVRFMLSRMEKQAQRPWPKDRIWVFKSDPRYFGSPMMDAVLNNSPLDKEMVHWLKTRPNVFLG
;
A
#
# COMPACT_ATOMS: atom_id res chain seq x y z
N MET A 1 -6.58 -53.36 32.37
CA MET A 1 -7.00 -53.32 33.80
C MET A 1 -5.74 -53.26 34.65
N LYS A 2 -5.73 -52.54 35.79
CA LYS A 2 -4.54 -52.13 36.58
C LYS A 2 -3.65 -51.09 35.87
N THR A 3 -3.04 -50.08 36.53
CA THR A 3 -3.54 -49.16 37.59
C THR A 3 -2.62 -47.91 37.64
N LEU A 4 -3.10 -46.78 38.20
CA LEU A 4 -2.26 -45.58 38.44
C LEU A 4 -1.24 -45.76 39.60
N LYS A 5 -0.31 -44.79 39.68
CA LYS A 5 0.81 -44.57 40.62
C LYS A 5 2.12 -45.25 40.18
N GLN A 6 3.30 -44.61 40.30
CA GLN A 6 3.67 -43.35 40.98
C GLN A 6 4.20 -42.26 40.04
N ILE A 7 4.15 -41.01 40.51
CA ILE A 7 4.88 -39.85 39.94
C ILE A 7 6.04 -39.55 40.91
N GLY A 8 7.23 -39.27 40.37
CA GLY A 8 8.42 -38.86 41.13
C GLY A 8 9.63 -38.67 40.20
N ASP A 9 10.48 -37.69 40.52
CA ASP A 9 11.82 -37.45 39.94
C ASP A 9 11.92 -36.97 38.48
N GLY A 10 11.12 -35.96 38.13
CA GLY A 10 11.31 -35.13 36.93
C GLY A 10 11.93 -33.75 37.23
N ASN A 11 13.18 -33.67 37.74
CA ASN A 11 13.80 -32.37 38.02
C ASN A 11 15.36 -32.34 38.00
N ASN A 12 16.01 -32.87 36.96
CA ASN A 12 17.49 -32.88 36.87
C ASN A 12 18.09 -32.51 35.49
N TYR A 13 17.27 -32.08 34.52
CA TYR A 13 17.76 -31.57 33.22
C TYR A 13 17.98 -30.05 33.21
N ALA A 14 17.14 -29.28 33.92
CA ALA A 14 17.21 -27.82 33.97
C ALA A 14 18.57 -27.27 34.47
N SER A 15 19.27 -28.04 35.33
CA SER A 15 20.53 -27.60 35.93
C SER A 15 21.74 -27.59 34.98
N LYS A 16 21.66 -28.21 33.79
CA LYS A 16 22.75 -28.21 32.80
C LYS A 16 22.59 -27.16 31.70
N VAL A 17 21.35 -26.81 31.34
CA VAL A 17 21.06 -25.90 30.21
C VAL A 17 21.49 -24.46 30.50
N ALA A 18 21.43 -24.02 31.75
CA ALA A 18 21.67 -22.63 32.15
C ALA A 18 23.16 -22.26 32.42
N ARG A 19 24.14 -22.97 31.85
CA ARG A 19 25.58 -22.73 32.12
C ARG A 19 26.54 -22.67 30.93
N ASN A 20 26.08 -23.03 29.73
CA ASN A 20 26.91 -22.99 28.51
C ASN A 20 26.20 -22.18 27.42
N PHE A 21 26.10 -20.86 27.59
CA PHE A 21 25.69 -19.92 26.52
C PHE A 21 26.78 -18.91 26.17
N ASP A 22 27.84 -18.78 27.00
CA ASP A 22 29.00 -17.92 26.75
C ASP A 22 29.98 -18.48 25.69
N GLN A 23 29.60 -19.55 24.98
CA GLN A 23 30.44 -20.26 23.99
C GLN A 23 29.70 -20.50 22.66
N LEU A 24 28.95 -19.49 22.18
CA LEU A 24 28.28 -19.46 20.87
C LEU A 24 29.27 -19.40 19.70
N ASP A 25 30.14 -20.39 19.56
CA ASP A 25 31.10 -20.47 18.45
C ASP A 25 30.54 -21.27 17.26
N ASP A 26 30.08 -22.50 17.51
CA ASP A 26 29.59 -23.45 16.49
C ASP A 26 28.11 -23.25 16.10
N SER A 27 27.82 -23.44 14.81
CA SER A 27 26.45 -23.59 14.29
C SER A 27 25.68 -24.73 14.94
N ASP A 28 26.40 -25.78 15.28
CA ASP A 28 25.88 -27.12 15.57
C ASP A 28 25.15 -27.17 16.92
N GLU A 29 25.51 -26.31 17.89
CA GLU A 29 24.75 -26.17 19.14
C GLU A 29 23.36 -25.55 18.89
N LEU A 30 23.30 -24.48 18.10
CA LEU A 30 22.04 -23.77 17.82
C LEU A 30 21.13 -24.60 16.87
N ASP A 31 21.71 -25.29 15.89
CA ASP A 31 21.00 -26.31 15.09
C ASP A 31 20.49 -27.46 15.98
N GLY A 32 21.28 -27.91 16.96
CA GLY A 32 20.87 -28.92 17.95
C GLY A 32 19.64 -28.50 18.76
N TYR A 33 19.61 -27.26 19.25
CA TYR A 33 18.45 -26.71 19.95
C TYR A 33 17.19 -26.64 19.07
N PHE A 34 17.29 -26.17 17.82
CA PHE A 34 16.14 -26.16 16.91
C PHE A 34 15.65 -27.57 16.56
N ALA A 35 16.57 -28.52 16.35
CA ALA A 35 16.23 -29.92 16.10
C ALA A 35 15.48 -30.55 17.30
N ASP A 36 15.91 -30.28 18.54
CA ASP A 36 15.25 -30.80 19.75
C ASP A 36 13.93 -30.09 20.08
N ILE A 37 13.79 -28.78 19.81
CA ILE A 37 12.49 -28.10 19.89
C ILE A 37 11.47 -28.78 18.98
N SER A 38 11.84 -29.15 17.75
CA SER A 38 10.92 -29.84 16.83
C SER A 38 10.44 -31.22 17.34
N LYS A 39 11.22 -31.87 18.22
CA LYS A 39 10.83 -33.12 18.90
C LYS A 39 9.91 -32.86 20.10
N ILE A 40 10.10 -31.73 20.79
CA ILE A 40 9.29 -31.32 21.95
C ILE A 40 7.88 -30.87 21.54
N GLU A 41 7.73 -30.18 20.40
CA GLU A 41 6.41 -29.76 19.92
C GLU A 41 5.49 -30.96 19.57
N GLY A 42 6.07 -32.11 19.20
CA GLY A 42 5.34 -33.38 19.04
C GLY A 42 4.77 -33.97 20.34
N ALA A 43 5.21 -33.49 21.52
CA ALA A 43 4.83 -34.04 22.81
C ALA A 43 3.87 -33.16 23.63
N SER A 44 4.09 -31.83 23.71
CA SER A 44 3.26 -30.99 24.59
C SER A 44 3.31 -29.46 24.35
N LEU A 45 2.45 -28.90 23.47
CA LEU A 45 1.78 -27.61 23.74
C LEU A 45 0.52 -27.30 22.88
N PHE A 46 -0.34 -28.29 22.59
CA PHE A 46 -1.59 -28.07 21.82
C PHE A 46 -2.68 -27.31 22.60
N SER A 47 -2.48 -26.01 22.81
CA SER A 47 -3.46 -25.12 23.46
C SER A 47 -3.65 -23.75 22.78
N PHE A 48 -3.10 -23.56 21.57
CA PHE A 48 -3.56 -22.54 20.63
C PHE A 48 -4.33 -23.19 19.48
N GLY A 49 -5.64 -22.93 19.39
CA GLY A 49 -6.42 -23.03 18.15
C GLY A 49 -6.34 -24.34 17.35
N GLN A 50 -6.45 -25.52 17.98
CA GLN A 50 -6.75 -26.74 17.20
C GLN A 50 -8.09 -26.57 16.47
N GLY A 51 -8.04 -26.44 15.14
CA GLY A 51 -9.23 -26.25 14.30
C GLY A 51 -9.37 -24.89 13.62
N PHE A 52 -8.30 -24.37 13.01
CA PHE A 52 -8.38 -23.57 11.76
C PHE A 52 -7.07 -23.63 10.94
N TYR A 53 -5.97 -24.13 11.51
CA TYR A 53 -4.79 -24.61 10.79
C TYR A 53 -5.11 -25.81 9.88
N LYS A 54 -5.78 -25.51 8.77
CA LYS A 54 -5.63 -26.23 7.51
C LYS A 54 -5.07 -25.23 6.49
N ARG A 55 -3.74 -25.12 6.45
CA ARG A 55 -3.08 -24.77 5.18
C ARG A 55 -3.25 -25.98 4.25
N SER A 56 -4.47 -26.13 3.73
CA SER A 56 -4.78 -27.18 2.79
C SER A 56 -3.91 -26.99 1.55
N LYS A 57 -3.35 -28.06 1.00
CA LYS A 57 -2.68 -28.07 -0.32
C LYS A 57 -3.70 -27.94 -1.48
N LEU A 58 -4.67 -27.05 -1.25
CA LEU A 58 -5.94 -26.80 -1.93
C LEU A 58 -6.41 -25.35 -1.72
N LEU A 59 -5.72 -24.51 -0.94
CA LEU A 59 -5.80 -23.04 -0.96
C LEU A 59 -4.39 -22.46 -1.07
N ASP A 60 -3.75 -22.91 -2.14
CA ASP A 60 -2.50 -22.42 -2.70
C ASP A 60 -2.68 -21.01 -3.32
N ALA A 61 -1.60 -20.29 -3.61
CA ALA A 61 -1.68 -19.14 -4.53
C ALA A 61 -2.22 -19.61 -5.91
N ARG A 62 -1.85 -20.83 -6.30
CA ARG A 62 -2.38 -21.63 -7.44
C ARG A 62 -3.90 -21.91 -7.39
N LYS A 63 -4.60 -21.49 -6.32
CA LYS A 63 -6.07 -21.52 -6.17
C LYS A 63 -6.70 -20.12 -6.08
N SER A 64 -5.91 -19.05 -5.90
CA SER A 64 -6.36 -17.66 -6.09
C SER A 64 -6.60 -17.29 -7.56
N SER A 65 -6.29 -18.20 -8.49
CA SER A 65 -6.69 -18.19 -9.90
C SER A 65 -7.99 -18.95 -10.18
N ALA A 66 -8.41 -19.84 -9.27
CA ALA A 66 -9.65 -20.63 -9.36
C ALA A 66 -10.81 -20.00 -8.56
N VAL A 67 -10.50 -19.38 -7.42
CA VAL A 67 -11.30 -18.30 -6.86
C VAL A 67 -11.08 -17.06 -7.74
N LEU A 68 -12.13 -16.29 -8.00
CA LEU A 68 -11.99 -15.05 -8.74
C LEU A 68 -11.31 -13.99 -7.87
N SER A 69 -10.35 -13.25 -8.42
CA SER A 69 -9.81 -12.06 -7.74
C SER A 69 -10.95 -11.11 -7.37
N ARG A 70 -10.81 -10.39 -6.25
CA ARG A 70 -11.74 -9.33 -5.80
C ARG A 70 -12.20 -8.44 -6.95
N ASP A 71 -11.30 -8.03 -7.84
CA ASP A 71 -11.59 -7.13 -8.95
C ASP A 71 -12.25 -7.87 -10.12
N ALA A 72 -11.95 -9.15 -10.33
CA ALA A 72 -12.64 -10.00 -11.29
C ALA A 72 -14.09 -10.30 -10.84
N GLU A 73 -14.31 -10.53 -9.54
CA GLU A 73 -15.65 -10.62 -8.96
C GLU A 73 -16.40 -9.30 -9.06
N MET A 74 -15.80 -8.19 -8.59
CA MET A 74 -16.41 -6.86 -8.66
C MET A 74 -16.76 -6.49 -10.10
N ARG A 75 -15.92 -6.79 -11.11
CA ARG A 75 -16.27 -6.60 -12.53
C ARG A 75 -17.45 -7.47 -12.97
N ARG A 76 -17.47 -8.77 -12.66
CA ARG A 76 -18.60 -9.68 -13.02
C ARG A 76 -19.91 -9.31 -12.30
N LEU A 77 -19.82 -8.85 -11.05
CA LEU A 77 -20.96 -8.36 -10.27
C LEU A 77 -21.45 -7.01 -10.79
N MET A 78 -20.56 -6.07 -11.11
CA MET A 78 -20.92 -4.79 -11.74
C MET A 78 -21.56 -5.00 -13.12
N GLN A 79 -21.13 -5.97 -13.92
CA GLN A 79 -21.82 -6.35 -15.16
C GLN A 79 -23.27 -6.80 -14.89
N ARG A 80 -23.46 -7.79 -14.00
CA ARG A 80 -24.79 -8.31 -13.63
C ARG A 80 -25.70 -7.24 -12.99
N GLN A 81 -25.12 -6.29 -12.25
CA GLN A 81 -25.85 -5.17 -11.67
C GLN A 81 -26.11 -4.04 -12.68
N ALA A 82 -25.22 -3.79 -13.65
CA ALA A 82 -25.45 -2.82 -14.72
C ALA A 82 -26.66 -3.23 -15.58
N GLU A 83 -26.77 -4.50 -15.96
CA GLU A 83 -27.94 -4.99 -16.69
C GLU A 83 -29.24 -4.86 -15.88
N ASN A 84 -29.25 -5.34 -14.63
CA ASN A 84 -30.44 -5.31 -13.78
C ASN A 84 -30.85 -3.88 -13.38
N SER A 85 -29.88 -2.99 -13.12
CA SER A 85 -30.16 -1.58 -12.82
C SER A 85 -30.60 -0.81 -14.05
N TYR A 86 -30.08 -1.12 -15.24
CA TYR A 86 -30.61 -0.56 -16.49
C TYR A 86 -32.06 -0.99 -16.72
N ARG A 87 -32.41 -2.28 -16.61
CA ARG A 87 -33.80 -2.75 -16.78
C ARG A 87 -34.77 -2.08 -15.78
N LYS A 88 -34.40 -2.04 -14.48
CA LYS A 88 -35.19 -1.35 -13.45
C LYS A 88 -35.32 0.16 -13.71
N MET A 89 -34.27 0.80 -14.23
CA MET A 89 -34.30 2.21 -14.62
C MET A 89 -35.18 2.44 -15.86
N GLU A 90 -35.11 1.58 -16.87
CA GLU A 90 -35.95 1.65 -18.07
C GLU A 90 -37.43 1.51 -17.71
N GLU A 91 -37.82 0.52 -16.90
CA GLU A 91 -39.18 0.39 -16.37
C GLU A 91 -39.61 1.63 -15.57
N PHE A 92 -38.76 2.13 -14.67
CA PHE A 92 -39.03 3.33 -13.88
C PHE A 92 -39.26 4.56 -14.77
N VAL A 93 -38.39 4.80 -15.77
CA VAL A 93 -38.51 5.94 -16.68
C VAL A 93 -39.75 5.81 -17.55
N ILE A 94 -39.99 4.65 -18.16
CA ILE A 94 -41.19 4.42 -18.99
C ILE A 94 -42.46 4.65 -18.16
N ASN A 95 -42.53 4.12 -16.93
CA ASN A 95 -43.71 4.30 -16.07
C ASN A 95 -43.90 5.76 -15.64
N ARG A 96 -42.82 6.49 -15.28
CA ARG A 96 -42.94 7.92 -14.94
C ARG A 96 -43.22 8.82 -16.15
N LEU A 97 -42.69 8.51 -17.33
CA LEU A 97 -43.04 9.21 -18.58
C LEU A 97 -44.53 9.02 -18.89
N ARG A 98 -45.06 7.79 -18.76
CA ARG A 98 -46.50 7.50 -18.92
C ARG A 98 -47.38 8.20 -17.90
N GLU A 99 -46.98 8.27 -16.62
CA GLU A 99 -47.69 9.06 -15.61
C GLU A 99 -47.75 10.55 -15.97
N ILE A 100 -46.62 11.17 -16.33
CA ILE A 100 -46.57 12.58 -16.72
C ILE A 100 -47.42 12.82 -17.97
N MET A 101 -47.37 11.91 -18.96
CA MET A 101 -48.18 12.01 -20.17
C MET A 101 -49.68 11.78 -19.96
N ARG A 102 -50.10 11.01 -18.94
CA ARG A 102 -51.53 10.93 -18.53
C ARG A 102 -52.08 12.24 -17.98
N CYS A 103 -51.21 13.11 -17.45
CA CYS A 103 -51.57 14.45 -16.98
C CYS A 103 -51.27 15.55 -18.00
N ASN A 104 -50.69 15.21 -19.16
CA ASN A 104 -50.34 16.17 -20.20
C ASN A 104 -51.57 16.56 -21.04
N ARG A 105 -51.72 17.86 -21.31
CA ARG A 105 -52.75 18.44 -22.20
C ARG A 105 -52.18 19.07 -23.48
N PHE A 106 -50.86 19.05 -23.67
CA PHE A 106 -50.18 19.75 -24.76
C PHE A 106 -49.52 18.77 -25.72
N ASP A 107 -49.96 18.75 -26.99
CA ASP A 107 -49.46 17.83 -28.00
C ASP A 107 -47.94 17.94 -28.25
N PHE A 108 -47.36 19.11 -27.96
CA PHE A 108 -45.92 19.39 -28.02
C PHE A 108 -45.02 18.33 -27.36
N PHE A 109 -45.44 17.76 -26.22
CA PHE A 109 -44.65 16.76 -25.52
C PHE A 109 -44.74 15.35 -26.14
N ILE A 110 -45.82 15.04 -26.85
CA ILE A 110 -46.08 13.69 -27.40
C ILE A 110 -44.94 13.18 -28.31
N PRO A 111 -44.51 13.90 -29.38
CA PRO A 111 -43.42 13.41 -30.24
C PRO A 111 -42.07 13.39 -29.53
N LYS A 112 -41.85 14.27 -28.54
CA LYS A 112 -40.56 14.36 -27.81
C LYS A 112 -40.42 13.25 -26.79
N VAL A 113 -41.47 12.89 -26.06
CA VAL A 113 -41.49 11.74 -25.17
C VAL A 113 -41.44 10.43 -25.96
N SER A 114 -42.14 10.34 -27.09
CA SER A 114 -42.06 9.18 -28.00
C SER A 114 -40.62 8.92 -28.50
N LYS A 115 -39.87 9.97 -28.84
CA LYS A 115 -38.44 9.88 -29.17
C LYS A 115 -37.57 9.35 -28.02
N ILE A 116 -37.89 9.70 -26.77
CA ILE A 116 -37.19 9.19 -25.58
C ILE A 116 -37.58 7.72 -25.32
N GLU A 117 -38.86 7.34 -25.42
CA GLU A 117 -39.27 5.92 -25.33
C GLU A 117 -38.62 5.04 -26.41
N GLY A 118 -38.49 5.53 -27.64
CA GLY A 118 -37.79 4.82 -28.72
C GLY A 118 -36.30 4.63 -28.44
N ARG A 119 -35.64 5.61 -27.80
CA ARG A 119 -34.23 5.55 -27.36
C ARG A 119 -34.00 4.70 -26.11
N LEU A 120 -35.05 4.42 -25.32
CA LEU A 120 -34.99 3.42 -24.25
C LEU A 120 -35.05 2.01 -24.86
N LYS A 121 -36.12 1.73 -25.61
CA LYS A 121 -36.42 0.41 -26.20
C LYS A 121 -35.34 -0.13 -27.16
N ASN A 122 -34.54 0.73 -27.78
CA ASN A 122 -33.44 0.33 -28.67
C ASN A 122 -32.06 0.24 -27.97
N GLY A 123 -32.03 0.40 -26.64
CA GLY A 123 -30.79 0.32 -25.84
C GLY A 123 -29.80 1.46 -26.10
N TYR A 124 -30.22 2.60 -26.68
CA TYR A 124 -29.33 3.74 -26.91
C TYR A 124 -28.80 4.30 -25.58
N TYR A 125 -29.67 4.50 -24.58
CA TYR A 125 -29.23 5.03 -23.29
C TYR A 125 -28.44 4.06 -22.41
N ALA A 126 -28.48 2.74 -22.68
CA ALA A 126 -27.62 1.77 -21.99
C ALA A 126 -26.13 2.07 -22.28
N ARG A 127 -25.83 2.48 -23.52
CA ARG A 127 -24.46 2.78 -24.00
C ARG A 127 -24.01 4.21 -23.68
N HIS A 128 -24.95 5.15 -23.53
CA HIS A 128 -24.67 6.58 -23.35
C HIS A 128 -24.98 7.11 -21.93
N GLY A 129 -25.40 6.23 -21.00
CA GLY A 129 -25.60 6.51 -19.58
C GLY A 129 -26.75 7.48 -19.22
N PHE A 130 -27.04 7.57 -17.93
CA PHE A 130 -28.13 8.41 -17.39
C PHE A 130 -27.95 9.91 -17.68
N ARG A 131 -26.70 10.37 -17.89
CA ARG A 131 -26.38 11.75 -18.31
C ARG A 131 -27.11 12.13 -19.61
N THR A 132 -27.22 11.19 -20.55
CA THR A 132 -27.84 11.42 -21.87
C THR A 132 -29.38 11.46 -21.77
N ILE A 133 -30.00 10.64 -20.93
CA ILE A 133 -31.44 10.74 -20.60
C ILE A 133 -31.74 12.11 -19.96
N LYS A 134 -30.94 12.52 -18.96
CA LYS A 134 -31.07 13.84 -18.31
C LYS A 134 -30.90 14.98 -19.33
N HIS A 135 -30.02 14.85 -20.31
CA HIS A 135 -29.85 15.82 -21.39
C HIS A 135 -31.12 15.93 -22.24
N ASP A 136 -31.63 14.82 -22.80
CA ASP A 136 -32.81 14.85 -23.67
C ASP A 136 -34.05 15.41 -22.93
N ILE A 137 -34.27 15.02 -21.67
CA ILE A 137 -35.33 15.59 -20.82
C ILE A 137 -35.12 17.09 -20.61
N ARG A 138 -33.88 17.53 -20.30
CA ARG A 138 -33.57 18.96 -20.09
C ARG A 138 -33.82 19.77 -21.37
N THR A 139 -33.44 19.28 -22.53
CA THR A 139 -33.65 19.94 -23.83
C THR A 139 -35.14 20.01 -24.16
N MET A 140 -35.90 18.93 -23.98
CA MET A 140 -37.37 18.93 -24.10
C MET A 140 -38.03 19.98 -23.21
N CYS A 141 -37.59 20.12 -21.95
CA CYS A 141 -38.06 21.16 -21.03
C CYS A 141 -37.65 22.57 -21.46
N GLN A 142 -36.44 22.75 -21.99
CA GLN A 142 -35.96 24.05 -22.47
C GLN A 142 -36.69 24.51 -23.72
N ASP A 143 -37.08 23.59 -24.61
CA ASP A 143 -37.90 23.90 -25.78
C ASP A 143 -39.34 24.24 -25.38
N ALA A 144 -39.93 23.52 -24.41
CA ALA A 144 -41.27 23.81 -23.91
C ALA A 144 -41.38 25.23 -23.34
N LEU A 145 -40.35 25.68 -22.61
CA LEU A 145 -40.26 27.05 -22.07
C LEU A 145 -39.93 28.12 -23.13
N ARG A 146 -39.66 27.73 -24.39
CA ARG A 146 -39.52 28.64 -25.54
C ARG A 146 -40.77 28.67 -26.41
N TYR A 147 -41.67 27.69 -26.26
CA TYR A 147 -42.93 27.64 -26.99
C TYR A 147 -43.84 28.77 -26.51
N LYS A 148 -44.11 29.74 -27.41
CA LYS A 148 -44.92 30.91 -27.13
C LYS A 148 -46.20 30.85 -27.95
N ASP A 149 -47.25 30.28 -27.37
CA ASP A 149 -48.61 30.46 -27.85
C ASP A 149 -49.60 30.45 -26.67
N GLY A 150 -50.80 31.00 -26.90
CA GLY A 150 -51.86 31.38 -25.95
C GLY A 150 -51.90 30.83 -24.49
N ASN A 151 -52.03 31.78 -23.54
CA ASN A 151 -52.56 31.70 -22.16
C ASN A 151 -52.12 30.60 -21.16
N ASP A 152 -51.90 29.34 -21.53
CA ASP A 152 -51.77 28.21 -20.59
C ASP A 152 -50.33 28.01 -20.04
N LEU A 153 -49.58 29.11 -19.93
CA LEU A 153 -48.14 29.10 -19.65
C LEU A 153 -47.78 28.41 -18.32
N ASP A 154 -48.61 28.54 -17.29
CA ASP A 154 -48.35 27.95 -15.98
C ASP A 154 -48.67 26.43 -15.92
N ASP A 155 -49.63 25.93 -16.71
CA ASP A 155 -49.89 24.49 -16.85
C ASP A 155 -48.72 23.80 -17.60
N VAL A 156 -48.16 24.45 -18.63
CA VAL A 156 -46.93 23.99 -19.29
C VAL A 156 -45.75 23.93 -18.30
N LYS A 157 -45.59 24.97 -17.45
CA LYS A 157 -44.55 24.97 -16.39
C LYS A 157 -44.74 23.84 -15.39
N GLN A 158 -45.98 23.51 -15.01
CA GLN A 158 -46.26 22.44 -14.06
C GLN A 158 -45.84 21.07 -14.61
N ILE A 159 -46.05 20.81 -15.91
CA ILE A 159 -45.58 19.59 -16.57
C ILE A 159 -44.04 19.57 -16.69
N VAL A 160 -43.41 20.72 -16.99
CA VAL A 160 -41.94 20.87 -16.99
C VAL A 160 -41.35 20.59 -15.60
N VAL A 161 -42.01 21.00 -14.51
CA VAL A 161 -41.58 20.67 -13.14
C VAL A 161 -41.58 19.16 -12.91
N SER A 162 -42.59 18.42 -13.38
CA SER A 162 -42.64 16.95 -13.26
C SER A 162 -41.50 16.26 -14.01
N PHE A 163 -41.19 16.69 -15.24
CA PHE A 163 -40.02 16.19 -15.98
C PHE A 163 -38.68 16.52 -15.29
N ILE A 164 -38.56 17.71 -14.68
CA ILE A 164 -37.39 18.09 -13.87
C ILE A 164 -37.28 17.21 -12.60
N GLN A 165 -38.39 16.80 -11.98
CA GLN A 165 -38.36 15.85 -10.86
C GLN A 165 -37.89 14.46 -11.29
N LEU A 166 -38.34 13.95 -12.44
CA LEU A 166 -37.85 12.70 -13.03
C LEU A 166 -36.33 12.75 -13.28
N ALA A 167 -35.84 13.80 -13.94
CA ALA A 167 -34.41 13.99 -14.19
C ALA A 167 -33.56 14.10 -12.91
N LYS A 168 -34.12 14.61 -11.81
CA LYS A 168 -33.47 14.65 -10.48
C LYS A 168 -33.45 13.27 -9.81
N ARG A 169 -34.50 12.47 -9.91
CA ARG A 169 -34.54 11.10 -9.33
C ARG A 169 -33.58 10.13 -10.02
N LEU A 170 -33.33 10.31 -11.32
CA LEU A 170 -32.28 9.62 -12.09
C LEU A 170 -30.83 9.92 -11.65
N GLY A 171 -30.63 10.57 -10.50
CA GLY A 171 -29.33 10.83 -9.88
C GLY A 171 -29.11 10.13 -8.54
N ASN A 172 -30.00 9.24 -8.09
CA ASN A 172 -29.83 8.50 -6.83
C ASN A 172 -30.48 7.10 -6.93
N PRO A 173 -29.70 6.01 -6.84
CA PRO A 173 -30.20 4.64 -6.98
C PRO A 173 -31.34 4.26 -6.03
N ARG A 174 -31.37 4.82 -4.80
CA ARG A 174 -32.36 4.44 -3.78
C ARG A 174 -33.80 4.68 -4.23
N TYR A 175 -34.06 5.70 -5.06
CA TYR A 175 -35.41 6.02 -5.56
C TYR A 175 -35.89 5.17 -6.76
N ILE A 176 -35.06 4.24 -7.26
CA ILE A 176 -35.40 3.36 -8.39
C ILE A 176 -35.96 2.01 -7.89
N SER A 177 -35.67 1.61 -6.64
CA SER A 177 -36.05 0.29 -6.11
C SER A 177 -37.39 0.26 -5.34
N GLU A 178 -37.99 1.41 -5.01
CA GLU A 178 -39.23 1.48 -4.23
C GLU A 178 -40.50 1.35 -5.09
N ARG A 179 -40.89 0.09 -5.35
CA ARG A 179 -42.23 -0.47 -5.65
C ARG A 179 -42.18 -1.49 -6.79
N ASN A 180 -42.15 -2.77 -6.44
CA ASN A 180 -42.68 -3.89 -7.21
C ASN A 180 -42.93 -5.06 -6.24
N GLY A 181 -44.18 -5.16 -5.74
CA GLY A 181 -44.58 -6.08 -4.67
C GLY A 181 -45.93 -5.65 -4.09
N ALA A 182 -46.79 -6.59 -3.68
CA ALA A 182 -48.22 -6.35 -3.47
C ALA A 182 -48.66 -6.37 -2.00
N ALA A 183 -49.73 -5.61 -1.72
CA ALA A 183 -50.69 -5.74 -0.63
C ALA A 183 -50.16 -6.14 0.78
N ALA A 184 -49.83 -5.13 1.57
CA ALA A 184 -50.02 -5.15 3.02
C ALA A 184 -50.85 -3.92 3.42
N GLN A 185 -51.80 -4.09 4.35
CA GLN A 185 -52.67 -3.02 4.84
C GLN A 185 -52.13 -2.39 6.13
N ASP A 186 -52.62 -1.17 6.40
CA ASP A 186 -52.72 -0.55 7.71
C ASP A 186 -51.45 -0.34 8.54
N SER A 187 -50.64 0.62 8.07
CA SER A 187 -50.09 1.64 8.97
C SER A 187 -50.09 3.02 8.29
N LEU A 188 -50.92 3.94 8.79
CA LEU A 188 -51.09 5.31 8.27
C LEU A 188 -50.00 6.24 8.81
N ASP A 189 -48.79 6.15 8.25
CA ASP A 189 -47.69 7.06 8.63
C ASP A 189 -47.38 8.10 7.53
N ILE A 190 -47.76 9.35 7.79
CA ILE A 190 -47.90 10.41 6.76
C ILE A 190 -46.59 11.18 6.61
N SER A 191 -45.63 10.61 5.87
CA SER A 191 -44.33 11.23 5.59
C SER A 191 -44.17 11.82 4.17
N GLN A 192 -45.18 11.72 3.30
CA GLN A 192 -45.19 12.33 1.96
C GLN A 192 -45.46 13.86 1.98
N TYR A 193 -44.75 14.63 2.81
CA TYR A 193 -44.89 16.09 2.90
C TYR A 193 -43.56 16.83 3.11
N SER A 194 -42.89 17.23 2.03
CA SER A 194 -41.73 18.15 2.11
C SER A 194 -41.61 19.17 0.96
N PHE A 195 -42.11 18.87 -0.24
CA PHE A 195 -42.03 19.80 -1.39
C PHE A 195 -43.39 20.43 -1.76
N ASP A 196 -44.47 19.65 -1.92
CA ASP A 196 -45.80 20.21 -2.21
C ASP A 196 -46.34 21.10 -1.10
N THR A 197 -46.00 20.82 0.17
CA THR A 197 -46.28 21.72 1.30
C THR A 197 -45.54 23.05 1.17
N LYS A 198 -44.35 23.10 0.55
CA LYS A 198 -43.60 24.35 0.36
C LYS A 198 -44.10 25.14 -0.85
N LEU A 199 -44.52 24.49 -1.94
CA LEU A 199 -45.21 25.18 -3.05
C LEU A 199 -46.59 25.68 -2.63
N LYS A 200 -47.45 24.84 -2.03
CA LYS A 200 -48.81 25.24 -1.61
C LYS A 200 -48.80 26.29 -0.48
N LYS A 201 -47.88 26.19 0.50
CA LYS A 201 -47.72 27.28 1.50
C LYS A 201 -47.16 28.57 0.89
N LYS A 202 -46.31 28.52 -0.15
CA LYS A 202 -45.93 29.73 -0.89
C LYS A 202 -47.10 30.30 -1.70
N GLN A 203 -47.81 29.51 -2.51
CA GLN A 203 -48.97 30.00 -3.26
C GLN A 203 -50.01 30.66 -2.34
N ASN A 204 -50.37 30.04 -1.21
CA ASN A 204 -51.31 30.64 -0.26
C ASN A 204 -50.74 31.89 0.44
N LYS A 205 -49.44 31.96 0.73
CA LYS A 205 -48.81 33.16 1.32
C LYS A 205 -48.60 34.30 0.31
N THR A 206 -48.43 34.00 -0.98
CA THR A 206 -48.41 35.00 -2.07
C THR A 206 -49.83 35.48 -2.38
N ARG A 207 -50.83 34.61 -2.35
CA ARG A 207 -52.26 34.96 -2.51
C ARG A 207 -52.81 35.84 -1.38
N ALA A 208 -52.16 35.83 -0.21
CA ALA A 208 -52.45 36.75 0.90
C ALA A 208 -51.81 38.16 0.75
N ASN A 209 -50.76 38.31 -0.06
CA ASN A 209 -50.07 39.59 -0.28
C ASN A 209 -50.54 40.31 -1.57
N LEU A 210 -51.64 39.86 -2.18
CA LEU A 210 -52.14 40.28 -3.50
C LEU A 210 -52.85 41.67 -3.48
N VAL A 211 -52.43 42.55 -2.58
CA VAL A 211 -52.95 43.92 -2.39
C VAL A 211 -51.83 44.98 -2.49
N ALA A 212 -50.55 44.58 -2.47
CA ALA A 212 -49.42 45.52 -2.36
C ALA A 212 -48.19 45.20 -3.24
N ALA A 213 -48.32 44.39 -4.30
CA ALA A 213 -47.32 44.27 -5.38
C ALA A 213 -47.93 43.65 -6.65
N GLY A 214 -47.48 44.08 -7.83
CA GLY A 214 -47.96 43.58 -9.12
C GLY A 214 -47.59 42.10 -9.40
N ALA A 215 -48.44 41.41 -10.16
CA ALA A 215 -48.38 39.96 -10.37
C ALA A 215 -47.06 39.46 -10.98
N ASP A 216 -46.45 40.23 -11.89
CA ASP A 216 -45.27 39.85 -12.69
C ASP A 216 -44.07 39.39 -11.87
N ASN A 217 -43.89 39.94 -10.66
CA ASN A 217 -42.74 39.61 -9.81
C ASN A 217 -42.78 38.16 -9.30
N SER A 218 -43.96 37.56 -9.19
CA SER A 218 -44.12 36.16 -8.76
C SER A 218 -43.75 35.16 -9.86
N SER A 219 -44.20 35.42 -11.10
CA SER A 219 -43.91 34.59 -12.28
C SER A 219 -42.40 34.62 -12.60
N ARG A 220 -41.76 35.80 -12.55
CA ARG A 220 -40.30 35.93 -12.73
C ARG A 220 -39.51 35.11 -11.70
N ALA A 221 -39.95 35.04 -10.45
CA ALA A 221 -39.28 34.26 -9.41
C ALA A 221 -39.38 32.74 -9.65
N PHE A 222 -40.54 32.26 -10.10
CA PHE A 222 -40.76 30.84 -10.44
C PHE A 222 -39.98 30.42 -11.69
N ASP A 223 -39.99 31.25 -12.74
CA ASP A 223 -39.20 31.04 -13.95
C ASP A 223 -37.70 31.00 -13.67
N LEU A 224 -37.21 31.83 -12.73
CA LEU A 224 -35.82 31.77 -12.25
C LEU A 224 -35.53 30.46 -11.50
N GLU A 225 -36.46 29.93 -10.69
CA GLU A 225 -36.27 28.65 -9.98
C GLU A 225 -36.29 27.43 -10.93
N ILE A 226 -37.11 27.46 -11.99
CA ILE A 226 -37.09 26.47 -13.07
C ILE A 226 -35.75 26.55 -13.84
N LYS A 227 -35.32 27.74 -14.27
CA LYS A 227 -34.02 27.94 -14.94
C LYS A 227 -32.85 27.51 -14.06
N ARG A 228 -32.89 27.78 -12.74
CA ARG A 228 -31.88 27.37 -11.74
C ARG A 228 -31.91 25.86 -11.45
N SER A 229 -33.04 25.19 -11.63
CA SER A 229 -33.11 23.72 -11.61
C SER A 229 -32.50 23.10 -12.88
N LEU A 230 -32.84 23.63 -14.05
CA LEU A 230 -32.30 23.16 -15.34
C LEU A 230 -30.78 23.41 -15.46
N SER A 231 -30.24 24.47 -14.86
CA SER A 231 -28.79 24.71 -14.80
C SER A 231 -28.07 23.85 -13.74
N LYS A 232 -28.73 23.51 -12.62
CA LYS A 232 -28.19 22.52 -11.66
C LYS A 232 -28.03 21.12 -12.28
N LEU A 233 -28.89 20.74 -13.21
CA LEU A 233 -28.72 19.55 -14.07
C LEU A 233 -27.53 19.64 -15.06
N LYS A 234 -26.77 20.74 -15.07
CA LYS A 234 -25.46 20.87 -15.76
C LYS A 234 -24.26 20.95 -14.78
N LYS A 235 -24.49 21.17 -13.48
CA LYS A 235 -23.41 21.48 -12.50
C LYS A 235 -23.18 20.43 -11.40
N LYS A 236 -24.14 19.53 -11.12
CA LYS A 236 -23.83 18.31 -10.35
C LYS A 236 -23.39 17.22 -11.34
N ASP A 237 -22.07 17.12 -11.52
CA ASP A 237 -21.31 15.92 -11.97
C ASP A 237 -19.79 16.28 -12.01
N VAL A 238 -19.27 16.80 -10.90
CA VAL A 238 -17.83 16.79 -10.58
C VAL A 238 -17.74 16.20 -9.18
N CYS A 239 -17.30 14.96 -9.08
CA CYS A 239 -17.07 14.29 -7.81
C CYS A 239 -15.59 14.39 -7.46
N SER A 240 -15.20 15.49 -6.80
CA SER A 240 -14.10 15.36 -5.83
C SER A 240 -14.65 14.61 -4.63
N GLY A 241 -14.06 13.47 -4.30
CA GLY A 241 -14.48 12.58 -3.22
C GLY A 241 -13.60 12.69 -1.98
N SER A 242 -13.05 13.87 -1.70
CA SER A 242 -12.07 14.13 -0.64
C SER A 242 -12.70 14.90 0.54
N GLU A 243 -13.35 14.19 1.47
CA GLU A 243 -13.74 14.71 2.79
C GLU A 243 -13.06 13.89 3.92
N THR A 244 -11.74 13.70 3.85
CA THR A 244 -10.90 13.17 4.96
C THR A 244 -9.43 13.66 4.89
N SER A 245 -9.21 14.99 4.91
CA SER A 245 -7.90 15.57 5.29
C SER A 245 -8.01 17.06 5.63
N ASP A 246 -7.93 17.38 6.91
CA ASP A 246 -7.41 18.67 7.38
C ASP A 246 -5.89 18.50 7.53
N ASP A 247 -5.10 18.81 6.50
CA ASP A 247 -3.63 18.82 6.58
C ASP A 247 -3.03 19.84 5.58
N ASP A 248 -2.74 21.05 6.06
CA ASP A 248 -2.20 22.17 5.27
C ASP A 248 -0.71 21.97 4.94
N GLY A 249 -0.43 21.07 4.00
CA GLY A 249 0.92 20.75 3.52
C GLY A 249 1.55 21.85 2.65
N TYR A 250 1.99 22.95 3.27
CA TYR A 250 2.84 23.95 2.60
C TYR A 250 4.27 23.39 2.36
N SER A 251 4.72 23.45 1.10
CA SER A 251 6.12 23.19 0.74
C SER A 251 6.99 24.41 1.07
N GLU A 252 7.80 24.32 2.12
CA GLU A 252 8.97 25.19 2.26
C GLU A 252 10.13 24.59 1.43
N GLY A 253 10.69 25.40 0.54
CA GLY A 253 11.94 25.10 -0.15
C GLY A 253 13.14 25.49 0.72
N ASP A 254 14.21 24.71 0.68
CA ASP A 254 15.43 24.94 1.45
C ASP A 254 16.36 25.88 0.63
N GLU A 255 16.28 27.20 0.88
CA GLU A 255 17.19 28.19 0.28
C GLU A 255 18.25 28.64 1.29
N THR A 256 19.52 28.37 0.96
CA THR A 256 20.69 28.71 1.78
C THR A 256 20.99 30.21 1.75
N GLU A 257 21.30 30.79 2.91
CA GLU A 257 21.67 32.20 3.05
C GLU A 257 22.92 32.58 2.24
N SER A 258 22.85 33.69 1.49
CA SER A 258 24.02 34.43 1.01
C SER A 258 23.73 35.94 1.02
N GLU A 259 24.61 36.73 1.62
CA GLU A 259 24.42 38.16 1.88
C GLU A 259 24.53 39.03 0.61
N THR A 260 23.68 40.06 0.47
CA THR A 260 24.14 41.47 0.33
C THR A 260 22.98 42.51 0.23
N THR A 261 22.85 43.30 1.30
CA THR A 261 22.60 44.76 1.38
C THR A 261 21.95 45.58 0.23
N VAL A 262 21.09 46.54 0.63
CA VAL A 262 20.82 47.91 0.07
C VAL A 262 19.37 48.22 -0.44
N SER A 263 18.59 48.83 0.48
CA SER A 263 17.64 49.97 0.34
C SER A 263 16.36 49.95 -0.54
N ASP A 264 15.27 50.47 0.08
CA ASP A 264 14.36 51.54 -0.41
C ASP A 264 13.43 51.32 -1.63
N THR A 265 12.14 51.73 -1.67
CA THR A 265 11.10 52.06 -0.65
C THR A 265 9.71 52.06 -1.35
N GLU A 266 8.59 51.87 -0.62
CA GLU A 266 7.18 52.15 -1.05
C GLU A 266 6.62 51.28 -2.22
N SER A 267 5.31 51.09 -2.46
CA SER A 267 4.09 51.17 -1.62
C SER A 267 2.90 50.46 -2.32
N ASP A 268 1.96 49.92 -1.54
CA ASP A 268 0.49 49.84 -1.77
C ASP A 268 -0.18 49.33 -3.09
N PHE A 269 -1.09 48.36 -2.87
CA PHE A 269 -2.37 48.08 -3.57
C PHE A 269 -2.51 47.99 -5.12
N ASP A 270 -2.45 46.74 -5.61
CA ASP A 270 -3.60 45.93 -6.12
C ASP A 270 -4.52 46.42 -7.30
N VAL A 271 -5.03 45.42 -8.05
CA VAL A 271 -6.17 45.43 -9.00
C VAL A 271 -5.99 45.91 -10.47
N ASN A 272 -6.06 44.93 -11.40
CA ASN A 272 -6.54 44.95 -12.80
C ASN A 272 -5.96 45.91 -13.87
N SER A 273 -5.19 45.33 -14.81
CA SER A 273 -5.40 45.45 -16.26
C SER A 273 -4.72 44.26 -16.97
N GLY A 274 -4.94 43.92 -18.24
CA GLY A 274 -5.91 44.44 -19.21
C GLY A 274 -5.40 44.47 -20.65
N ALA A 275 -5.56 43.36 -21.37
CA ALA A 275 -5.78 43.27 -22.83
C ALA A 275 -4.69 43.72 -23.87
N TRP A 276 -4.24 42.74 -24.67
CA TRP A 276 -3.70 42.85 -26.07
C TRP A 276 -2.32 43.57 -26.17
N ASP A 277 -1.47 43.51 -27.21
CA ASP A 277 -1.30 42.75 -28.48
C ASP A 277 0.23 42.84 -28.86
N LEU A 278 0.86 42.36 -29.95
CA LEU A 278 0.52 41.69 -31.23
C LEU A 278 1.80 40.99 -31.79
N LYS A 279 1.64 40.09 -32.78
CA LYS A 279 2.66 39.48 -33.70
C LYS A 279 3.51 38.31 -33.14
N GLY A 280 3.83 37.27 -33.93
CA GLY A 280 3.54 37.06 -35.36
C GLY A 280 3.48 35.58 -35.78
N ASN A 281 2.64 35.28 -36.77
CA ASN A 281 2.30 33.92 -37.20
C ASN A 281 3.28 33.33 -38.23
N CYS A 282 3.39 32.01 -38.24
CA CYS A 282 3.43 31.24 -39.49
C CYS A 282 2.54 29.98 -39.37
N LEU A 283 1.98 29.52 -40.49
CA LEU A 283 0.82 28.61 -40.51
C LEU A 283 1.19 27.14 -40.23
N LYS A 284 0.29 26.43 -39.52
CA LYS A 284 -0.06 25.04 -39.83
C LYS A 284 -1.59 24.91 -39.85
N LEU A 285 -2.10 23.99 -40.69
CA LEU A 285 -3.53 23.80 -40.90
C LEU A 285 -4.18 23.00 -39.77
N THR A 286 -5.50 23.17 -39.65
CA THR A 286 -6.39 22.43 -38.75
C THR A 286 -6.65 21.01 -39.23
N GLU A 287 -6.51 20.03 -38.33
CA GLU A 287 -7.40 18.86 -38.32
C GLU A 287 -8.30 18.91 -37.07
N HIS A 288 -9.35 18.09 -37.04
CA HIS A 288 -10.50 18.31 -36.16
C HIS A 288 -10.25 17.86 -34.71
N GLY A 289 -10.74 18.66 -33.76
CA GLY A 289 -10.68 18.32 -32.34
C GLY A 289 -11.76 17.32 -31.94
N GLU A 290 -11.37 16.15 -31.47
CA GLU A 290 -12.25 15.26 -30.72
C GLU A 290 -12.43 15.80 -29.29
N SER A 291 -13.66 15.76 -28.77
CA SER A 291 -13.95 16.16 -27.41
C SER A 291 -13.47 15.11 -26.41
N VAL A 292 -12.64 15.50 -25.45
CA VAL A 292 -12.27 14.65 -24.31
C VAL A 292 -13.55 14.28 -23.53
N ILE A 293 -13.92 13.01 -23.59
CA ILE A 293 -15.03 12.43 -22.84
C ILE A 293 -14.48 11.68 -21.63
N ASP A 294 -15.22 11.74 -20.53
CA ASP A 294 -14.96 11.12 -19.23
C ASP A 294 -14.89 9.56 -19.34
N ASP A 295 -13.72 9.02 -19.72
CA ASP A 295 -13.45 7.59 -20.05
C ASP A 295 -13.66 6.59 -18.89
N ARG A 296 -14.06 7.03 -17.68
CA ARG A 296 -14.08 6.21 -16.45
C ARG A 296 -15.30 5.28 -16.29
N ILE A 297 -15.93 4.83 -17.38
CA ILE A 297 -17.11 3.93 -17.34
C ILE A 297 -16.98 2.82 -18.39
N LEU A 298 -17.07 1.56 -17.93
CA LEU A 298 -16.94 0.28 -18.67
C LEU A 298 -15.50 -0.17 -19.01
N GLY A 299 -14.79 -0.65 -17.98
CA GLY A 299 -13.54 -1.39 -18.11
C GLY A 299 -12.29 -0.52 -18.14
N ALA A 300 -11.15 -1.08 -17.75
CA ALA A 300 -9.84 -0.45 -17.93
C ALA A 300 -9.44 -0.55 -19.40
N ARG A 301 -9.91 0.40 -20.21
CA ARG A 301 -9.50 0.60 -21.60
C ARG A 301 -8.03 1.00 -21.60
N MET A 302 -7.17 0.28 -22.35
CA MET A 302 -5.72 0.56 -22.40
C MET A 302 -5.40 2.05 -22.59
N THR A 303 -4.81 2.67 -21.57
CA THR A 303 -4.45 4.10 -21.58
C THR A 303 -3.08 4.31 -22.24
N LYS A 304 -2.76 5.55 -22.63
CA LYS A 304 -1.41 5.87 -23.12
C LYS A 304 -0.30 5.64 -22.07
N ALA A 305 -0.62 5.68 -20.77
CA ALA A 305 0.31 5.33 -19.70
C ALA A 305 0.48 3.81 -19.54
N SER A 306 -0.60 3.05 -19.74
CA SER A 306 -0.60 1.58 -19.72
C SER A 306 0.13 0.96 -20.93
N LEU A 307 0.31 1.72 -22.01
CA LEU A 307 1.08 1.31 -23.20
C LEU A 307 2.59 1.52 -23.00
N VAL A 308 3.14 0.89 -21.96
CA VAL A 308 4.60 0.75 -21.80
C VAL A 308 5.13 -0.06 -22.99
N PRO A 309 6.10 0.42 -23.79
CA PRO A 309 6.62 -0.35 -24.90
C PRO A 309 7.51 -1.49 -24.39
N PRO A 310 7.14 -2.77 -24.56
CA PRO A 310 7.98 -3.85 -24.08
C PRO A 310 9.25 -3.90 -24.94
N VAL A 311 10.40 -3.62 -24.32
CA VAL A 311 11.65 -3.52 -25.07
C VAL A 311 12.14 -4.94 -25.39
N THR A 312 12.42 -5.23 -26.67
CA THR A 312 13.02 -6.50 -27.14
C THR A 312 14.50 -6.60 -26.75
N ARG A 313 14.77 -6.60 -25.44
CA ARG A 313 16.12 -6.58 -24.85
C ARG A 313 16.77 -7.95 -25.01
N LYS A 314 17.87 -7.99 -25.76
CA LYS A 314 18.82 -9.10 -25.71
C LYS A 314 19.42 -9.19 -24.31
N TYR A 315 19.39 -10.39 -23.75
CA TYR A 315 20.09 -10.77 -22.54
C TYR A 315 21.34 -11.59 -22.92
N GLU A 316 22.33 -11.64 -22.03
CA GLU A 316 23.42 -12.62 -22.09
C GLU A 316 22.88 -13.99 -21.64
N VAL A 317 23.09 -15.04 -22.42
CA VAL A 317 22.57 -16.38 -22.12
C VAL A 317 23.46 -17.05 -21.08
N ILE A 318 22.88 -17.52 -19.97
CA ILE A 318 23.58 -18.21 -18.88
C ILE A 318 22.95 -19.57 -18.55
N GLU A 319 23.80 -20.53 -18.20
CA GLU A 319 23.41 -21.92 -17.92
C GLU A 319 23.44 -22.28 -16.41
N GLU A 320 23.82 -21.32 -15.57
CA GLU A 320 23.83 -21.38 -14.10
C GLU A 320 23.62 -19.99 -13.46
N TYR A 321 23.39 -19.95 -12.15
CA TYR A 321 23.24 -18.72 -11.35
C TYR A 321 24.56 -17.95 -11.17
N LEU A 322 24.57 -16.66 -11.50
CA LEU A 322 25.76 -15.80 -11.37
C LEU A 322 25.70 -14.92 -10.12
N ILE A 323 26.43 -15.30 -9.06
CA ILE A 323 26.41 -14.57 -7.79
C ILE A 323 27.23 -13.28 -7.86
N VAL A 324 26.61 -12.14 -7.54
CA VAL A 324 27.19 -10.80 -7.71
C VAL A 324 28.03 -10.33 -6.51
N ALA A 325 27.67 -10.76 -5.29
CA ALA A 325 28.37 -10.40 -4.06
C ALA A 325 28.16 -11.45 -2.97
N ASP A 326 29.05 -11.47 -1.97
CA ASP A 326 28.98 -12.32 -0.78
C ASP A 326 28.81 -13.82 -1.12
N VAL A 327 29.68 -14.33 -2.01
CA VAL A 327 29.52 -15.62 -2.69
C VAL A 327 29.31 -16.80 -1.72
N GLU A 328 30.07 -16.87 -0.64
CA GLU A 328 29.95 -17.95 0.36
C GLU A 328 28.61 -17.89 1.10
N GLU A 329 28.17 -16.69 1.49
CA GLU A 329 26.88 -16.47 2.17
C GLU A 329 25.70 -16.80 1.25
N VAL A 330 25.74 -16.37 -0.03
CA VAL A 330 24.71 -16.69 -1.02
C VAL A 330 24.67 -18.19 -1.32
N GLN A 331 25.82 -18.85 -1.49
CA GLN A 331 25.88 -20.31 -1.65
C GLN A 331 25.35 -21.05 -0.42
N ARG A 332 25.59 -20.53 0.78
CA ARG A 332 25.07 -21.07 2.04
C ARG A 332 23.54 -20.94 2.10
N LYS A 333 22.99 -19.77 1.76
CA LYS A 333 21.53 -19.53 1.66
C LYS A 333 20.85 -20.44 0.64
N MET A 334 21.47 -20.65 -0.53
CA MET A 334 20.97 -21.52 -1.60
C MET A 334 21.21 -23.02 -1.37
N ARG A 335 21.92 -23.46 -0.33
CA ARG A 335 22.18 -24.88 -0.03
C ARG A 335 21.03 -25.52 0.73
N VAL A 336 20.45 -26.59 0.19
CA VAL A 336 19.37 -27.36 0.83
C VAL A 336 19.88 -28.08 2.06
N SER A 337 19.11 -28.10 3.15
CA SER A 337 19.37 -28.95 4.30
C SER A 337 18.06 -29.55 4.80
N LEU A 338 17.88 -30.85 4.58
CA LEU A 338 16.66 -31.55 4.97
C LEU A 338 16.65 -31.80 6.49
N PRO A 339 15.48 -31.69 7.17
CA PRO A 339 15.30 -32.20 8.53
C PRO A 339 15.60 -33.70 8.63
N ASP A 340 16.11 -34.14 9.78
CA ASP A 340 16.42 -35.57 10.04
C ASP A 340 15.19 -36.50 9.88
N ASP A 341 14.00 -35.94 10.08
CA ASP A 341 12.68 -36.59 10.01
C ASP A 341 11.86 -36.18 8.77
N TYR A 342 12.51 -35.66 7.73
CA TYR A 342 11.86 -35.11 6.51
C TYR A 342 10.77 -36.02 5.92
N SER A 343 10.98 -37.34 5.86
CA SER A 343 9.99 -38.30 5.35
C SER A 343 8.70 -38.33 6.17
N GLU A 344 8.79 -38.19 7.50
CA GLU A 344 7.63 -38.19 8.41
C GLU A 344 6.93 -36.82 8.37
N LYS A 345 7.69 -35.73 8.42
CA LYS A 345 7.14 -34.37 8.25
C LYS A 345 6.45 -34.21 6.89
N LEU A 346 6.98 -34.77 5.80
CA LEU A 346 6.35 -34.73 4.47
C LEU A 346 5.02 -35.51 4.41
N LEU A 347 4.87 -36.58 5.20
CA LEU A 347 3.59 -37.28 5.37
C LEU A 347 2.61 -36.45 6.20
N SER A 348 3.06 -35.85 7.31
CA SER A 348 2.27 -34.91 8.11
C SER A 348 1.81 -33.69 7.29
N GLN A 349 2.64 -33.18 6.39
CA GLN A 349 2.31 -32.07 5.49
C GLN A 349 1.33 -32.47 4.37
N LYS A 350 1.27 -33.76 3.99
CA LYS A 350 0.23 -34.30 3.12
C LYS A 350 -1.10 -34.50 3.88
N ASN A 351 -1.02 -34.86 5.15
CA ASN A 351 -2.18 -35.02 6.05
C ASN A 351 -2.74 -33.68 6.58
N GLY A 352 -1.98 -32.59 6.47
CA GLY A 352 -2.36 -31.25 6.92
C GLY A 352 -2.13 -31.01 8.43
N THR A 353 -1.17 -31.71 9.04
CA THR A 353 -0.75 -31.53 10.45
C THR A 353 0.62 -30.87 10.62
N GLU A 354 1.41 -30.75 9.55
CA GLU A 354 2.64 -29.95 9.51
C GLU A 354 2.31 -28.52 9.04
N ASN A 355 2.85 -27.52 9.74
CA ASN A 355 2.57 -26.09 9.47
C ASN A 355 3.65 -25.44 8.61
N LEU A 356 4.90 -25.91 8.70
CA LEU A 356 6.02 -25.31 7.97
C LEU A 356 6.11 -25.82 6.52
N GLU A 357 6.70 -25.00 5.66
CA GLU A 357 6.92 -25.33 4.26
C GLU A 357 8.24 -26.07 4.10
N LEU A 358 8.15 -27.39 3.90
CA LEU A 358 9.30 -28.26 3.69
C LEU A 358 9.90 -28.08 2.28
N PRO A 359 11.19 -28.39 2.08
CA PRO A 359 11.84 -28.32 0.76
C PRO A 359 11.17 -29.27 -0.26
N GLU A 360 10.74 -28.75 -1.42
CA GLU A 360 10.21 -29.59 -2.51
C GLU A 360 11.37 -30.22 -3.30
N VAL A 361 11.84 -31.40 -2.86
CA VAL A 361 12.89 -32.17 -3.53
C VAL A 361 12.38 -32.75 -4.86
N LYS A 362 13.15 -32.53 -5.93
CA LYS A 362 12.89 -33.00 -7.30
C LYS A 362 14.16 -33.63 -7.88
N ASP A 363 14.00 -34.68 -8.69
CA ASP A 363 15.09 -35.22 -9.50
C ASP A 363 15.49 -34.23 -10.61
N TYR A 364 16.77 -34.22 -11.00
CA TYR A 364 17.24 -33.42 -12.13
C TYR A 364 16.53 -33.83 -13.44
N GLN A 365 16.01 -32.84 -14.17
CA GLN A 365 15.43 -33.00 -15.51
C GLN A 365 16.07 -32.02 -16.48
N PRO A 366 16.31 -32.41 -17.76
CA PRO A 366 16.84 -31.48 -18.76
C PRO A 366 15.80 -30.40 -19.12
N ARG A 367 16.31 -29.18 -19.34
CA ARG A 367 15.58 -28.02 -19.88
C ARG A 367 14.95 -28.36 -21.23
N LYS A 368 13.80 -27.74 -21.55
CA LYS A 368 13.24 -27.84 -22.91
C LYS A 368 14.14 -27.13 -23.92
N VAL A 369 14.36 -27.73 -25.08
CA VAL A 369 15.34 -27.21 -26.06
C VAL A 369 14.80 -25.99 -26.81
N ALA A 370 15.49 -24.86 -26.71
CA ALA A 370 15.17 -23.64 -27.46
C ALA A 370 15.37 -23.83 -28.97
N GLY A 371 14.36 -23.45 -29.75
CA GLY A 371 14.30 -23.62 -31.21
C GLY A 371 13.66 -24.93 -31.68
N ASP A 372 13.55 -25.95 -30.81
CA ASP A 372 12.95 -27.25 -31.12
C ASP A 372 11.68 -27.50 -30.28
N GLU A 373 11.79 -27.53 -28.95
CA GLU A 373 10.65 -27.73 -28.05
C GLU A 373 9.95 -26.41 -27.67
N ILE A 374 10.69 -25.30 -27.59
CA ILE A 374 10.15 -23.96 -27.29
C ILE A 374 10.66 -22.91 -28.28
N LEU A 375 9.94 -21.80 -28.41
CA LEU A 375 10.30 -20.63 -29.21
C LEU A 375 10.18 -19.36 -28.39
N GLU A 376 11.24 -18.54 -28.37
CA GLU A 376 11.14 -17.13 -27.99
C GLU A 376 10.69 -16.33 -29.22
N GLN A 377 9.57 -15.60 -29.10
CA GLN A 377 9.00 -14.81 -30.20
C GLN A 377 8.17 -13.62 -29.69
N GLU A 378 7.84 -12.67 -30.56
CA GLU A 378 6.84 -11.63 -30.25
C GLU A 378 5.48 -12.28 -29.97
N VAL A 379 4.82 -11.86 -28.89
CA VAL A 379 3.48 -12.31 -28.47
C VAL A 379 2.55 -11.13 -28.19
N TYR A 380 1.27 -11.34 -28.42
CA TYR A 380 0.21 -10.34 -28.24
C TYR A 380 -0.87 -10.88 -27.32
N GLY A 381 -1.51 -9.97 -26.59
CA GLY A 381 -2.56 -10.27 -25.63
C GLY A 381 -3.77 -9.37 -25.82
N ILE A 382 -4.83 -9.62 -25.05
CA ILE A 382 -6.03 -8.79 -25.05
C ILE A 382 -6.35 -8.34 -23.63
N ASP A 383 -6.82 -7.09 -23.51
CA ASP A 383 -7.27 -6.53 -22.24
C ASP A 383 -8.66 -7.10 -21.86
N PRO A 384 -9.09 -6.97 -20.59
CA PRO A 384 -10.41 -7.43 -20.16
C PRO A 384 -11.56 -6.78 -20.96
N TYR A 385 -11.38 -5.56 -21.45
CA TYR A 385 -12.36 -4.89 -22.31
C TYR A 385 -12.56 -5.68 -23.62
N THR A 386 -11.47 -6.01 -24.32
CA THR A 386 -11.51 -6.72 -25.59
C THR A 386 -11.99 -8.16 -25.44
N HIS A 387 -11.66 -8.86 -24.35
CA HIS A 387 -12.24 -10.19 -24.07
C HIS A 387 -13.77 -10.14 -23.98
N ASN A 388 -14.32 -9.18 -23.22
CA ASN A 388 -15.78 -9.02 -23.12
C ASN A 388 -16.39 -8.64 -24.49
N LEU A 389 -15.78 -7.69 -25.20
CA LEU A 389 -16.20 -7.27 -26.53
C LEU A 389 -16.24 -8.43 -27.55
N LEU A 390 -15.31 -9.38 -27.49
CA LEU A 390 -15.30 -10.59 -28.30
C LEU A 390 -16.42 -11.55 -27.91
N SER A 391 -16.64 -11.80 -26.61
CA SER A 391 -17.76 -12.61 -26.11
C SER A 391 -19.13 -12.05 -26.54
N ASP A 392 -19.26 -10.71 -26.58
CA ASP A 392 -20.47 -9.98 -26.95
C ASP A 392 -20.80 -9.98 -28.45
N ILE A 393 -19.88 -10.39 -29.34
CA ILE A 393 -20.13 -10.51 -30.78
C ILE A 393 -20.34 -11.96 -31.25
N MET A 394 -20.09 -12.95 -30.38
CA MET A 394 -20.31 -14.37 -30.68
C MET A 394 -21.80 -14.69 -30.86
N PRO A 395 -22.18 -15.61 -31.77
CA PRO A 395 -23.58 -15.80 -32.12
C PRO A 395 -24.37 -16.53 -31.04
N SER A 396 -25.49 -15.95 -30.60
CA SER A 396 -26.36 -16.56 -29.58
C SER A 396 -27.13 -17.79 -30.08
N ASP A 397 -27.18 -18.02 -31.40
CA ASP A 397 -27.90 -19.11 -32.06
C ASP A 397 -27.04 -20.39 -32.26
N LEU A 398 -26.03 -20.57 -31.42
CA LEU A 398 -25.10 -21.71 -31.43
C LEU A 398 -25.17 -22.57 -30.15
N GLU A 399 -26.06 -22.25 -29.21
CA GLU A 399 -26.19 -22.92 -27.89
C GLU A 399 -24.84 -23.08 -27.15
N LEU A 400 -23.94 -22.13 -27.32
CA LEU A 400 -22.63 -22.12 -26.66
C LEU A 400 -22.82 -21.95 -25.15
N SER A 401 -22.17 -22.82 -24.37
CA SER A 401 -21.94 -22.54 -22.96
C SER A 401 -21.02 -21.31 -22.84
N PRO A 402 -21.01 -20.61 -21.68
CA PRO A 402 -20.00 -19.59 -21.42
C PRO A 402 -18.59 -20.15 -21.61
N THR A 403 -18.32 -21.36 -21.12
CA THR A 403 -17.03 -22.05 -21.23
C THR A 403 -16.54 -22.17 -22.67
N ASP A 404 -17.41 -22.53 -23.62
CA ASP A 404 -17.06 -22.61 -25.05
C ASP A 404 -16.54 -21.28 -25.61
N LYS A 405 -17.12 -20.15 -25.18
CA LYS A 405 -16.68 -18.81 -25.59
C LYS A 405 -15.27 -18.50 -25.11
N HIS A 406 -14.96 -18.89 -23.88
CA HIS A 406 -13.66 -18.62 -23.26
C HIS A 406 -12.58 -19.55 -23.80
N ILE A 407 -12.90 -20.83 -24.06
CA ILE A 407 -12.05 -21.76 -24.83
C ILE A 407 -11.72 -21.18 -26.22
N PHE A 408 -12.69 -20.67 -26.97
CA PHE A 408 -12.40 -20.05 -28.27
C PHE A 408 -11.45 -18.84 -28.17
N ILE A 409 -11.55 -18.02 -27.12
CA ILE A 409 -10.66 -16.87 -26.92
C ILE A 409 -9.27 -17.32 -26.47
N GLU A 410 -9.19 -18.13 -25.40
CA GLU A 410 -7.95 -18.49 -24.71
C GLU A 410 -7.14 -19.55 -25.48
N GLU A 411 -7.79 -20.55 -26.11
CA GLU A 411 -7.11 -21.70 -26.75
C GLU A 411 -7.04 -21.63 -28.29
N LEU A 412 -7.93 -20.90 -28.95
CA LEU A 412 -7.94 -20.77 -30.42
C LEU A 412 -7.50 -19.38 -30.89
N LEU A 413 -8.11 -18.32 -30.38
CA LEU A 413 -7.85 -16.96 -30.86
C LEU A 413 -6.45 -16.44 -30.49
N LEU A 414 -6.03 -16.59 -29.22
CA LEU A 414 -4.70 -16.16 -28.80
C LEU A 414 -3.58 -16.98 -29.45
N ASN A 415 -3.78 -18.29 -29.63
CA ASN A 415 -2.79 -19.16 -30.27
C ASN A 415 -2.66 -18.86 -31.78
N ALA A 416 -3.77 -18.62 -32.49
CA ALA A 416 -3.72 -18.16 -33.89
C ALA A 416 -3.11 -16.76 -34.03
N LEU A 417 -3.39 -15.85 -33.09
CA LEU A 417 -2.79 -14.51 -33.03
C LEU A 417 -1.27 -14.60 -32.85
N ASN A 418 -0.79 -15.33 -31.84
CA ASN A 418 0.64 -15.52 -31.58
C ASN A 418 1.36 -16.21 -32.76
N LYS A 419 0.70 -17.14 -33.44
CA LYS A 419 1.21 -17.77 -34.67
C LYS A 419 1.31 -16.76 -35.83
N GLN A 420 0.33 -15.88 -36.03
CA GLN A 420 0.39 -14.82 -37.06
C GLN A 420 1.51 -13.81 -36.76
N VAL A 421 1.56 -13.25 -35.55
CA VAL A 421 2.48 -12.15 -35.19
C VAL A 421 3.93 -12.56 -35.04
N ARG A 422 4.24 -13.88 -35.01
CA ARG A 422 5.61 -14.43 -34.98
C ARG A 422 6.57 -13.76 -35.96
N HIS A 423 6.09 -13.36 -37.15
CA HIS A 423 6.91 -12.72 -38.18
C HIS A 423 7.48 -11.34 -37.81
N PHE A 424 6.98 -10.68 -36.77
CA PHE A 424 7.58 -9.44 -36.25
C PHE A 424 8.85 -9.67 -35.42
N THR A 425 9.11 -10.90 -34.97
CA THR A 425 10.23 -11.24 -34.09
C THR A 425 11.57 -10.84 -34.73
N GLY A 426 12.28 -9.93 -34.07
CA GLY A 426 13.58 -9.43 -34.53
C GLY A 426 13.53 -8.32 -35.60
N LEU A 427 12.35 -7.88 -36.07
CA LEU A 427 12.25 -6.79 -37.06
C LEU A 427 12.50 -5.39 -36.48
N GLY A 428 12.47 -5.23 -35.16
CA GLY A 428 12.73 -3.95 -34.46
C GLY A 428 11.63 -2.88 -34.60
N ASN A 429 10.64 -3.09 -35.47
CA ASN A 429 9.50 -2.19 -35.71
C ASN A 429 8.16 -2.91 -35.52
N THR A 430 8.00 -3.58 -34.37
CA THR A 430 6.80 -4.34 -34.01
C THR A 430 5.67 -3.39 -33.59
N PRO A 431 4.47 -3.44 -34.21
CA PRO A 431 3.40 -2.48 -33.93
C PRO A 431 2.78 -2.69 -32.54
N MET A 432 2.50 -1.61 -31.81
CA MET A 432 1.95 -1.70 -30.45
C MET A 432 0.58 -2.39 -30.38
N THR A 433 -0.23 -2.25 -31.44
CA THR A 433 -1.54 -2.88 -31.57
C THR A 433 -1.63 -3.74 -32.83
N TYR A 434 -2.41 -4.81 -32.76
CA TYR A 434 -2.69 -5.72 -33.88
C TYR A 434 -4.21 -5.87 -34.04
N ASN A 435 -4.70 -5.91 -35.28
CA ASN A 435 -6.13 -6.06 -35.53
C ASN A 435 -6.53 -7.54 -35.37
N ILE A 436 -7.58 -7.84 -34.60
CA ILE A 436 -7.99 -9.23 -34.35
C ILE A 436 -8.73 -9.85 -35.54
N ARG A 437 -9.25 -9.03 -36.46
CA ARG A 437 -10.07 -9.50 -37.59
C ARG A 437 -9.33 -10.49 -38.54
N PRO A 438 -8.08 -10.25 -38.99
CA PRO A 438 -7.34 -11.22 -39.80
C PRO A 438 -7.06 -12.56 -39.09
N VAL A 439 -7.04 -12.58 -37.75
CA VAL A 439 -6.93 -13.81 -36.95
C VAL A 439 -8.21 -14.64 -37.08
N ILE A 440 -9.38 -14.01 -36.88
CA ILE A 440 -10.68 -14.68 -37.02
C ILE A 440 -10.91 -15.13 -38.47
N GLU A 441 -10.44 -14.37 -39.46
CA GLU A 441 -10.49 -14.75 -40.88
C GLU A 441 -9.55 -15.94 -41.20
N GLU A 442 -8.46 -16.16 -40.45
CA GLU A 442 -7.65 -17.40 -40.56
C GLU A 442 -8.30 -18.60 -39.87
N ILE A 443 -8.82 -18.42 -38.66
CA ILE A 443 -9.54 -19.48 -37.94
C ILE A 443 -10.76 -19.94 -38.75
N GLN A 444 -11.45 -19.01 -39.44
CA GLN A 444 -12.52 -19.36 -40.38
C GLN A 444 -12.02 -20.29 -41.49
N ARG A 445 -10.91 -19.98 -42.16
CA ARG A 445 -10.32 -20.82 -43.22
C ARG A 445 -9.91 -22.19 -42.68
N SER A 446 -9.22 -22.23 -41.54
CA SER A 446 -8.83 -23.50 -40.90
C SER A 446 -10.02 -24.34 -40.43
N ALA A 447 -11.19 -23.74 -40.18
CA ALA A 447 -12.44 -24.44 -39.87
C ALA A 447 -13.20 -24.88 -41.14
N GLU A 448 -13.03 -24.19 -42.28
CA GLU A 448 -13.48 -24.65 -43.60
C GLU A 448 -12.66 -25.87 -44.04
N ASP A 449 -11.33 -25.80 -43.93
CA ASP A 449 -10.41 -26.89 -44.32
C ASP A 449 -10.53 -28.14 -43.43
N SER A 450 -10.77 -27.98 -42.12
CA SER A 450 -10.96 -29.10 -41.18
C SER A 450 -12.40 -29.65 -41.15
N GLY A 451 -13.36 -28.92 -41.73
CA GLY A 451 -14.78 -29.25 -41.67
C GLY A 451 -15.45 -28.93 -40.33
N ASP A 452 -14.83 -28.17 -39.42
CA ASP A 452 -15.45 -27.72 -38.17
C ASP A 452 -16.56 -26.68 -38.42
N ARG A 453 -17.77 -27.21 -38.62
CA ARG A 453 -19.01 -26.44 -38.80
C ARG A 453 -19.35 -25.53 -37.60
N ARG A 454 -18.88 -25.84 -36.39
CA ARG A 454 -19.18 -25.06 -35.17
C ARG A 454 -18.32 -23.80 -35.15
N THR A 455 -17.01 -23.96 -35.27
CA THR A 455 -16.05 -22.84 -35.32
C THR A 455 -16.28 -21.98 -36.56
N LEU A 456 -16.54 -22.59 -37.73
CA LEU A 456 -16.90 -21.86 -38.94
C LEU A 456 -18.13 -20.95 -38.76
N LYS A 457 -19.24 -21.49 -38.24
CA LYS A 457 -20.46 -20.70 -38.00
C LYS A 457 -20.20 -19.56 -36.99
N MET A 458 -19.37 -19.82 -35.97
CA MET A 458 -18.99 -18.83 -34.97
C MET A 458 -18.16 -17.68 -35.60
N CYS A 459 -17.11 -17.99 -36.35
CA CYS A 459 -16.25 -16.98 -37.00
C CYS A 459 -17.05 -16.13 -38.01
N LEU A 460 -17.88 -16.75 -38.86
CA LEU A 460 -18.74 -16.03 -39.81
C LEU A 460 -19.69 -15.05 -39.11
N GLY A 461 -20.28 -15.47 -37.98
CA GLY A 461 -21.16 -14.63 -37.17
C GLY A 461 -20.42 -13.49 -36.46
N MET A 462 -19.24 -13.76 -35.88
CA MET A 462 -18.36 -12.73 -35.30
C MET A 462 -17.96 -11.69 -36.35
N LEU A 463 -17.49 -12.12 -37.53
CA LEU A 463 -17.10 -11.23 -38.63
C LEU A 463 -18.28 -10.42 -39.19
N LYS A 464 -19.51 -10.93 -39.11
CA LYS A 464 -20.74 -10.17 -39.42
C LYS A 464 -21.02 -9.12 -38.34
N SER A 465 -20.91 -9.48 -37.06
CA SER A 465 -21.08 -8.58 -35.92
C SER A 465 -20.05 -7.44 -35.91
N MET A 466 -18.75 -7.73 -36.16
CA MET A 466 -17.69 -6.73 -36.25
C MET A 466 -17.96 -5.69 -37.34
N ARG A 467 -18.42 -6.14 -38.53
CA ARG A 467 -18.81 -5.25 -39.64
C ARG A 467 -20.01 -4.35 -39.30
N ASN A 468 -20.88 -4.78 -38.39
CA ASN A 468 -22.02 -4.00 -37.91
C ASN A 468 -21.68 -3.09 -36.71
N ARG A 469 -20.46 -3.18 -36.16
CA ARG A 469 -19.96 -2.41 -35.00
C ARG A 469 -18.60 -1.79 -35.34
N SER A 470 -18.51 -1.11 -36.48
CA SER A 470 -17.28 -0.49 -36.99
C SER A 470 -16.78 0.70 -36.15
N ASP A 471 -17.54 1.10 -35.14
CA ASP A 471 -17.21 2.05 -34.08
C ASP A 471 -16.41 1.42 -32.92
N GLN A 472 -16.28 0.09 -32.88
CA GLN A 472 -15.60 -0.64 -31.80
C GLN A 472 -14.24 -1.20 -32.25
N ASN A 473 -13.19 -0.94 -31.46
CA ASN A 473 -11.82 -1.37 -31.76
C ASN A 473 -11.56 -2.80 -31.27
N PHE A 474 -11.59 -3.77 -32.19
CA PHE A 474 -11.21 -5.17 -31.93
C PHE A 474 -9.69 -5.32 -32.11
N VAL A 475 -8.91 -4.93 -31.10
CA VAL A 475 -7.44 -4.90 -31.15
C VAL A 475 -6.79 -5.72 -30.03
N ALA A 476 -5.72 -6.43 -30.39
CA ALA A 476 -4.78 -7.00 -29.44
C ALA A 476 -3.61 -6.03 -29.22
N TYR A 477 -2.95 -6.16 -28.07
CA TYR A 477 -1.86 -5.31 -27.62
C TYR A 477 -0.59 -6.14 -27.48
N ARG A 478 0.55 -5.56 -27.88
CA ARG A 478 1.86 -6.23 -27.82
C ARG A 478 2.27 -6.45 -26.37
N LYS A 479 2.59 -7.70 -25.99
CA LYS A 479 3.15 -8.03 -24.67
C LYS A 479 4.69 -8.02 -24.67
N GLY A 480 5.31 -8.23 -25.83
CA GLY A 480 6.76 -8.25 -26.00
C GLY A 480 7.26 -9.61 -26.47
N LEU A 481 8.49 -9.96 -26.10
CA LEU A 481 9.00 -11.31 -26.27
C LEU A 481 8.37 -12.24 -25.24
N GLY A 482 7.76 -13.31 -25.73
CA GLY A 482 7.14 -14.40 -24.98
C GLY A 482 7.73 -15.75 -25.37
N VAL A 483 7.43 -16.78 -24.58
CA VAL A 483 7.83 -18.17 -24.88
C VAL A 483 6.61 -18.97 -25.32
N VAL A 484 6.72 -19.70 -26.44
CA VAL A 484 5.66 -20.51 -27.04
C VAL A 484 6.11 -21.96 -27.17
N CYS A 485 5.22 -22.91 -26.87
CA CYS A 485 5.47 -24.34 -27.08
C CYS A 485 5.56 -24.65 -28.58
N ASN A 486 6.65 -25.28 -29.01
CA ASN A 486 6.89 -25.71 -30.41
C ASN A 486 6.99 -27.25 -30.53
N LYS A 487 7.01 -27.96 -29.40
CA LYS A 487 7.06 -29.42 -29.35
C LYS A 487 5.79 -30.05 -29.93
N LYS A 488 5.97 -30.91 -30.93
CA LYS A 488 4.87 -31.72 -31.48
C LYS A 488 4.29 -32.66 -30.42
N GLY A 489 2.99 -32.52 -30.19
CA GLY A 489 2.29 -33.24 -29.11
C GLY A 489 2.29 -32.52 -27.75
N GLY A 490 2.95 -31.37 -27.64
CA GLY A 490 2.90 -30.52 -26.44
C GLY A 490 3.74 -30.99 -25.25
N PHE A 491 3.42 -30.45 -24.07
CA PHE A 491 4.01 -30.83 -22.78
C PHE A 491 3.00 -31.52 -21.86
N GLY A 492 3.50 -32.34 -20.92
CA GLY A 492 2.70 -33.05 -19.91
C GLY A 492 2.23 -32.18 -18.74
N VAL A 493 2.02 -32.82 -17.59
CA VAL A 493 1.64 -32.18 -16.30
C VAL A 493 2.74 -32.46 -15.28
N ASP A 494 3.12 -31.45 -14.49
CA ASP A 494 4.34 -31.44 -13.65
C ASP A 494 5.63 -31.65 -14.49
N ASP A 495 5.54 -31.36 -15.79
CA ASP A 495 6.61 -31.44 -16.77
C ASP A 495 7.58 -30.28 -16.51
N PHE A 496 8.87 -30.56 -16.29
CA PHE A 496 9.87 -29.49 -16.09
C PHE A 496 10.08 -28.70 -17.39
N VAL A 497 10.04 -27.37 -17.31
CA VAL A 497 10.23 -26.47 -18.47
C VAL A 497 11.66 -25.93 -18.48
N VAL A 498 12.05 -25.21 -17.43
CA VAL A 498 13.33 -24.47 -17.32
C VAL A 498 13.52 -23.94 -15.89
N GLU A 499 14.76 -23.71 -15.45
CA GLU A 499 15.07 -22.88 -14.28
C GLU A 499 14.96 -21.39 -14.62
N PHE A 500 14.53 -20.55 -13.68
CA PHE A 500 14.67 -19.10 -13.78
C PHE A 500 16.06 -18.69 -13.32
N PHE A 501 16.98 -18.48 -14.27
CA PHE A 501 18.34 -17.98 -14.00
C PHE A 501 18.46 -16.46 -14.14
N GLY A 502 19.35 -15.91 -13.33
CA GLY A 502 19.69 -14.49 -13.31
C GLY A 502 20.97 -14.22 -12.51
N GLU A 503 21.31 -12.94 -12.38
CA GLU A 503 22.33 -12.44 -11.47
C GLU A 503 21.78 -12.50 -10.02
N VAL A 504 22.51 -13.14 -9.11
CA VAL A 504 22.05 -13.40 -7.72
C VAL A 504 22.66 -12.41 -6.74
N TYR A 505 21.80 -11.71 -6.01
CA TYR A 505 22.15 -10.66 -5.06
C TYR A 505 21.73 -11.06 -3.62
N PRO A 506 22.61 -10.90 -2.61
CA PRO A 506 22.17 -10.82 -1.22
C PRO A 506 21.31 -9.56 -1.04
N SER A 507 20.44 -9.54 -0.02
CA SER A 507 19.46 -8.45 0.15
C SER A 507 20.13 -7.07 0.26
N TRP A 508 21.22 -6.95 1.02
CA TRP A 508 21.94 -5.69 1.16
C TRP A 508 22.36 -5.12 -0.20
N ARG A 509 22.99 -5.93 -1.05
CA ARG A 509 23.50 -5.53 -2.37
C ARG A 509 22.39 -5.25 -3.38
N TRP A 510 21.27 -5.97 -3.30
CA TRP A 510 20.09 -5.67 -4.12
C TRP A 510 19.55 -4.26 -3.83
N TYR A 511 19.40 -3.91 -2.55
CA TYR A 511 18.91 -2.58 -2.18
C TYR A 511 19.91 -1.46 -2.50
N GLU A 512 21.23 -1.71 -2.55
CA GLU A 512 22.18 -0.72 -3.07
C GLU A 512 21.97 -0.43 -4.56
N LYS A 513 21.66 -1.46 -5.37
CA LYS A 513 21.31 -1.28 -6.80
C LYS A 513 20.05 -0.43 -6.93
N GLN A 514 19.02 -0.75 -6.15
CA GLN A 514 17.74 -0.01 -6.15
C GLN A 514 17.89 1.44 -5.67
N ASP A 515 18.67 1.71 -4.61
CA ASP A 515 18.95 3.06 -4.13
C ASP A 515 19.73 3.88 -5.17
N GLY A 516 20.69 3.28 -5.87
CA GLY A 516 21.43 3.95 -6.93
C GLY A 516 20.58 4.25 -8.17
N ILE A 517 19.67 3.36 -8.56
CA ILE A 517 18.69 3.59 -9.63
C ILE A 517 17.83 4.82 -9.31
N LYS A 518 17.24 4.87 -8.10
CA LYS A 518 16.44 5.99 -7.62
C LYS A 518 17.22 7.30 -7.59
N HIS A 519 18.47 7.26 -7.11
CA HIS A 519 19.38 8.40 -7.09
C HIS A 519 19.65 8.96 -8.51
N ILE A 520 19.91 8.10 -9.49
CA ILE A 520 20.14 8.51 -10.89
C ILE A 520 18.85 9.01 -11.57
N GLN A 521 17.69 8.50 -11.16
CA GLN A 521 16.37 8.99 -11.58
C GLN A 521 15.90 10.25 -10.81
N ASN A 522 16.78 10.89 -10.01
CA ASN A 522 16.48 12.07 -9.19
C ASN A 522 15.26 11.88 -8.25
N ASN A 523 15.05 10.66 -7.74
CA ASN A 523 13.87 10.27 -6.95
C ASN A 523 12.52 10.55 -7.63
N SER A 524 12.45 10.56 -8.97
CA SER A 524 11.17 10.75 -9.68
C SER A 524 10.19 9.61 -9.37
N GLU A 525 8.94 9.94 -9.07
CA GLU A 525 7.80 8.99 -9.01
C GLU A 525 7.38 8.48 -10.41
N ASP A 526 8.25 8.62 -11.41
CA ASP A 526 7.94 8.33 -12.80
C ASP A 526 8.01 6.81 -13.08
N GLN A 527 7.09 6.33 -13.93
CA GLN A 527 6.59 4.95 -14.02
C GLN A 527 7.59 3.82 -13.70
N ALA A 528 7.09 2.84 -12.94
CA ALA A 528 7.78 1.63 -12.49
C ALA A 528 8.69 0.98 -13.56
N PRO A 529 9.93 0.60 -13.21
CA PRO A 529 10.85 -0.06 -14.12
C PRO A 529 10.39 -1.49 -14.48
N GLU A 530 10.91 -2.03 -15.58
CA GLU A 530 10.68 -3.43 -15.98
C GLU A 530 11.33 -4.38 -14.96
N PHE A 531 10.55 -4.93 -14.03
CA PHE A 531 11.05 -5.86 -13.01
C PHE A 531 11.24 -7.27 -13.58
N TYR A 532 12.51 -7.70 -13.70
CA TYR A 532 12.90 -9.07 -14.05
C TYR A 532 13.43 -9.86 -12.84
N ASN A 533 13.15 -9.39 -11.62
CA ASN A 533 13.63 -9.99 -10.38
C ASN A 533 12.60 -10.91 -9.70
N ILE A 534 13.05 -12.07 -9.24
CA ILE A 534 12.27 -12.99 -8.39
C ILE A 534 13.05 -13.24 -7.09
N MET A 535 12.36 -13.34 -5.95
CA MET A 535 13.00 -13.79 -4.71
C MET A 535 13.10 -15.31 -4.68
N LEU A 536 14.31 -15.82 -4.48
CA LEU A 536 14.56 -17.23 -4.18
C LEU A 536 14.52 -17.38 -2.66
N GLU A 537 13.37 -17.81 -2.15
CA GLU A 537 13.11 -18.01 -0.72
C GLU A 537 13.44 -19.44 -0.29
N ARG A 538 14.29 -19.58 0.73
CA ARG A 538 14.59 -20.86 1.39
C ARG A 538 13.38 -21.29 2.23
N PRO A 539 12.76 -22.46 1.99
CA PRO A 539 11.54 -22.86 2.69
C PRO A 539 11.68 -22.90 4.22
N LYS A 540 10.66 -22.43 4.95
CA LYS A 540 10.69 -22.28 6.42
C LYS A 540 10.91 -23.59 7.20
N GLY A 541 10.64 -24.74 6.58
CA GLY A 541 10.85 -26.08 7.14
C GLY A 541 12.15 -26.75 6.68
N ASP A 542 13.09 -26.02 6.07
CA ASP A 542 14.49 -26.43 5.95
C ASP A 542 15.13 -26.53 7.35
N ARG A 543 16.10 -27.44 7.55
CA ARG A 543 16.80 -27.68 8.82
C ARG A 543 17.36 -26.39 9.44
N HIS A 544 17.95 -25.53 8.62
CA HIS A 544 18.56 -24.28 9.08
C HIS A 544 17.59 -23.08 9.00
N GLY A 545 16.31 -23.33 8.67
CA GLY A 545 15.26 -22.34 8.58
C GLY A 545 15.31 -21.44 7.33
N TYR A 546 14.53 -20.37 7.38
CA TYR A 546 14.21 -19.42 6.33
C TYR A 546 15.28 -18.35 6.13
N ASP A 547 15.55 -18.03 4.86
CA ASP A 547 16.39 -16.92 4.38
C ASP A 547 16.04 -16.68 2.89
N LEU A 548 16.57 -15.64 2.24
CA LEU A 548 16.30 -15.38 0.82
C LEU A 548 17.44 -14.66 0.09
N VAL A 549 17.44 -14.78 -1.23
CA VAL A 549 18.26 -13.98 -2.16
C VAL A 549 17.42 -13.48 -3.34
N PHE A 550 17.84 -12.39 -3.98
CA PHE A 550 17.19 -11.87 -5.19
C PHE A 550 17.87 -12.43 -6.43
N VAL A 551 17.10 -12.91 -7.40
CA VAL A 551 17.56 -13.35 -8.73
C VAL A 551 17.05 -12.34 -9.75
N ASP A 552 17.94 -11.55 -10.34
CA ASP A 552 17.62 -10.53 -11.35
C ASP A 552 18.00 -11.01 -12.77
N ALA A 553 17.00 -11.17 -13.63
CA ALA A 553 17.17 -11.63 -15.01
C ALA A 553 17.15 -10.49 -16.06
N MET A 554 17.43 -9.23 -15.65
CA MET A 554 17.48 -8.07 -16.55
C MET A 554 18.58 -8.19 -17.62
N HIS A 555 19.81 -8.53 -17.21
CA HIS A 555 21.00 -8.52 -18.10
C HIS A 555 21.43 -9.90 -18.56
N LYS A 556 21.50 -10.84 -17.62
CA LYS A 556 22.01 -12.20 -17.83
C LYS A 556 20.92 -13.16 -17.39
N ALA A 557 20.51 -14.06 -18.26
CA ALA A 557 19.33 -14.89 -18.06
C ALA A 557 19.31 -16.10 -19.00
N ASN A 558 18.25 -16.90 -18.91
CA ASN A 558 17.80 -17.76 -20.00
C ASN A 558 16.38 -17.32 -20.45
N TYR A 559 15.74 -18.09 -21.32
CA TYR A 559 14.41 -17.77 -21.85
C TYR A 559 13.29 -17.72 -20.79
N ALA A 560 13.52 -18.20 -19.56
CA ALA A 560 12.56 -18.07 -18.46
C ALA A 560 12.21 -16.60 -18.16
N SER A 561 13.19 -15.71 -18.36
CA SER A 561 13.06 -14.25 -18.22
C SER A 561 12.12 -13.60 -19.24
N ARG A 562 11.56 -14.37 -20.17
CA ARG A 562 10.60 -13.96 -21.21
C ARG A 562 9.29 -14.74 -21.14
N ILE A 563 9.06 -15.56 -20.10
CA ILE A 563 7.77 -16.21 -19.88
C ILE A 563 6.77 -15.16 -19.35
N CYS A 564 5.65 -14.98 -20.05
CA CYS A 564 4.71 -13.89 -19.75
C CYS A 564 3.74 -14.21 -18.60
N HIS A 565 3.14 -13.17 -18.03
CA HIS A 565 2.10 -13.31 -17.01
C HIS A 565 0.77 -13.84 -17.58
N SER A 566 0.15 -14.79 -16.87
CA SER A 566 -1.29 -15.06 -16.96
C SER A 566 -1.96 -15.18 -15.59
N CYS A 567 -3.19 -14.65 -15.46
CA CYS A 567 -4.06 -14.88 -14.31
C CYS A 567 -4.70 -16.28 -14.31
N ASN A 568 -4.65 -16.97 -15.46
CA ASN A 568 -5.01 -18.37 -15.65
C ASN A 568 -3.80 -19.08 -16.27
N PRO A 569 -2.73 -19.32 -15.49
CA PRO A 569 -1.46 -19.78 -16.04
C PRO A 569 -1.48 -21.27 -16.41
N ASN A 570 -0.59 -21.66 -17.32
CA ASN A 570 -0.35 -23.06 -17.66
C ASN A 570 0.93 -23.63 -17.02
N CYS A 571 1.77 -22.78 -16.43
CA CYS A 571 2.93 -23.15 -15.62
C CYS A 571 2.93 -22.47 -14.25
N GLU A 572 3.73 -23.01 -13.33
CA GLU A 572 4.12 -22.38 -12.06
C GLU A 572 5.63 -22.17 -12.02
N ALA A 573 6.07 -21.06 -11.44
CA ALA A 573 7.45 -20.88 -10.99
C ALA A 573 7.48 -21.12 -9.47
N LYS A 574 8.33 -22.04 -9.01
CA LYS A 574 8.44 -22.42 -7.59
C LYS A 574 9.88 -22.74 -7.19
N VAL A 575 10.22 -22.52 -5.93
CA VAL A 575 11.51 -22.96 -5.39
C VAL A 575 11.48 -24.48 -5.22
N THR A 576 12.46 -25.16 -5.82
CA THR A 576 12.65 -26.62 -5.73
C THR A 576 14.08 -26.95 -5.33
N ALA A 577 14.26 -28.09 -4.67
CA ALA A 577 15.54 -28.60 -4.23
C ALA A 577 16.03 -29.68 -5.23
N VAL A 578 17.09 -29.38 -5.97
CA VAL A 578 17.73 -30.27 -6.96
C VAL A 578 19.22 -30.32 -6.68
N ASP A 579 19.82 -31.52 -6.66
CA ASP A 579 21.25 -31.76 -6.38
C ASP A 579 21.82 -31.01 -5.15
N GLY A 580 21.00 -30.89 -4.10
CA GLY A 580 21.36 -30.20 -2.85
C GLY A 580 21.35 -28.67 -2.91
N LYS A 581 20.85 -28.07 -4.01
CA LYS A 581 20.70 -26.62 -4.19
C LYS A 581 19.24 -26.22 -4.39
N TYR A 582 18.90 -25.03 -3.93
CA TYR A 582 17.64 -24.38 -4.25
C TYR A 582 17.71 -23.68 -5.60
N GLN A 583 16.70 -23.90 -6.43
CA GLN A 583 16.51 -23.22 -7.71
C GLN A 583 15.04 -22.86 -7.92
N ILE A 584 14.78 -21.76 -8.62
CA ILE A 584 13.45 -21.42 -9.09
C ILE A 584 13.20 -22.26 -10.35
N GLY A 585 12.37 -23.29 -10.28
CA GLY A 585 12.00 -24.13 -11.41
C GLY A 585 10.62 -23.80 -11.96
N VAL A 586 10.48 -23.79 -13.28
CA VAL A 586 9.21 -23.63 -13.99
C VAL A 586 8.68 -25.02 -14.38
N TYR A 587 7.46 -25.35 -13.95
CA TYR A 587 6.80 -26.65 -14.18
C TYR A 587 5.40 -26.45 -14.74
N THR A 588 4.90 -27.38 -15.56
CA THR A 588 3.54 -27.28 -16.12
C THR A 588 2.45 -27.65 -15.10
N LEU A 589 1.39 -26.83 -15.04
CA LEU A 589 0.21 -27.06 -14.20
C LEU A 589 -0.85 -27.94 -14.89
N ARG A 590 -0.85 -27.93 -16.22
CA ARG A 590 -1.74 -28.69 -17.11
C ARG A 590 -1.01 -28.98 -18.43
N PRO A 591 -1.53 -29.85 -19.31
CA PRO A 591 -0.96 -30.02 -20.65
C PRO A 591 -0.93 -28.69 -21.41
N ILE A 592 0.12 -28.50 -22.21
CA ILE A 592 0.34 -27.30 -23.03
C ILE A 592 0.44 -27.71 -24.50
N ALA A 593 -0.40 -27.14 -25.36
CA ALA A 593 -0.49 -27.51 -26.77
C ALA A 593 0.64 -26.93 -27.63
N GLU A 594 0.90 -27.52 -28.81
CA GLU A 594 1.78 -26.93 -29.83
C GLU A 594 1.20 -25.59 -30.31
N GLY A 595 2.01 -24.52 -30.27
CA GLY A 595 1.60 -23.15 -30.56
C GLY A 595 0.99 -22.39 -29.37
N GLU A 596 0.89 -23.01 -28.19
CA GLU A 596 0.38 -22.36 -26.98
C GLU A 596 1.48 -21.54 -26.26
N GLU A 597 1.12 -20.36 -25.76
CA GLU A 597 2.04 -19.49 -25.00
C GLU A 597 2.25 -20.02 -23.57
N ILE A 598 3.51 -20.17 -23.18
CA ILE A 598 3.91 -20.57 -21.82
C ILE A 598 3.74 -19.36 -20.89
N THR A 599 3.02 -19.51 -19.78
CA THR A 599 2.72 -18.43 -18.84
C THR A 599 2.65 -18.90 -17.39
N PHE A 600 3.10 -18.05 -16.45
CA PHE A 600 2.92 -18.25 -15.00
C PHE A 600 2.30 -17.02 -14.33
N ASP A 601 1.80 -17.16 -13.10
CA ASP A 601 1.41 -16.00 -12.28
C ASP A 601 2.66 -15.40 -11.63
N TYR A 602 2.92 -14.11 -11.86
CA TYR A 602 4.06 -13.41 -11.29
C TYR A 602 3.94 -13.24 -9.77
N ASN A 603 2.71 -13.28 -9.24
CA ASN A 603 2.36 -13.08 -7.81
C ASN A 603 2.85 -11.76 -7.18
N SER A 604 3.45 -10.85 -7.96
CA SER A 604 3.92 -9.53 -7.52
C SER A 604 2.82 -8.71 -6.83
N VAL A 605 3.21 -7.92 -5.83
CA VAL A 605 2.31 -7.08 -5.03
C VAL A 605 2.82 -5.64 -5.05
N THR A 606 1.91 -4.67 -5.14
CA THR A 606 2.23 -3.23 -4.95
C THR A 606 1.25 -2.55 -4.00
N GLU A 607 1.78 -1.60 -3.23
CA GLU A 607 1.04 -0.67 -2.38
C GLU A 607 0.64 0.62 -3.15
N SER A 608 1.24 0.90 -4.32
CA SER A 608 0.83 2.03 -5.16
C SER A 608 -0.36 1.67 -6.04
N LYS A 609 -1.40 2.49 -5.93
CA LYS A 609 -2.59 2.39 -6.77
C LYS A 609 -2.30 2.78 -8.21
N GLU A 610 -1.46 3.79 -8.41
CA GLU A 610 -1.03 4.31 -9.71
C GLU A 610 -0.24 3.25 -10.48
N GLU A 611 0.65 2.54 -9.80
CA GLU A 611 1.40 1.41 -10.37
C GLU A 611 0.46 0.25 -10.74
N HIS A 612 -0.49 -0.10 -9.86
CA HIS A 612 -1.48 -1.13 -10.14
C HIS A 612 -2.40 -0.77 -11.33
N GLU A 613 -2.89 0.47 -11.41
CA GLU A 613 -3.73 0.98 -12.51
C GLU A 613 -2.94 1.09 -13.84
N ALA A 614 -1.63 1.37 -13.79
CA ALA A 614 -0.76 1.38 -14.97
C ALA A 614 -0.46 -0.03 -15.50
N SER A 615 -0.30 -1.02 -14.60
CA SER A 615 0.19 -2.38 -14.88
C SER A 615 -0.85 -3.33 -15.51
N VAL A 616 -1.51 -2.90 -16.58
CA VAL A 616 -2.67 -3.62 -17.16
C VAL A 616 -2.30 -5.03 -17.66
N CYS A 617 -3.09 -6.02 -17.26
CA CYS A 617 -2.91 -7.40 -17.64
C CYS A 617 -3.54 -7.72 -19.01
N LEU A 618 -2.70 -8.23 -19.92
CA LEU A 618 -3.06 -8.62 -21.28
C LEU A 618 -3.21 -10.14 -21.47
N CYS A 619 -3.34 -10.92 -20.39
CA CYS A 619 -3.42 -12.39 -20.47
C CYS A 619 -4.65 -12.91 -21.24
N GLY A 620 -5.66 -12.07 -21.46
CA GLY A 620 -6.86 -12.43 -22.20
C GLY A 620 -7.78 -13.46 -21.54
N SER A 621 -7.54 -13.85 -20.28
CA SER A 621 -8.38 -14.85 -19.60
C SER A 621 -9.67 -14.29 -18.99
N GLN A 622 -10.73 -15.10 -18.95
CA GLN A 622 -12.01 -14.75 -18.32
C GLN A 622 -11.86 -14.40 -16.82
N VAL A 623 -10.88 -14.97 -16.11
CA VAL A 623 -10.63 -14.73 -14.67
C VAL A 623 -9.64 -13.57 -14.40
N CYS A 624 -9.24 -12.83 -15.45
CA CYS A 624 -8.20 -11.81 -15.38
C CYS A 624 -8.40 -10.76 -14.25
N ARG A 625 -7.33 -10.54 -13.47
CA ARG A 625 -7.21 -9.51 -12.42
C ARG A 625 -7.29 -8.08 -12.96
N GLY A 626 -7.03 -7.87 -14.25
CA GLY A 626 -7.03 -6.57 -14.92
C GLY A 626 -5.72 -5.81 -14.76
N SER A 627 -5.02 -5.99 -13.64
CA SER A 627 -3.60 -5.67 -13.48
C SER A 627 -2.79 -6.98 -13.35
N TYR A 628 -1.52 -6.99 -13.78
CA TYR A 628 -0.64 -8.15 -13.53
C TYR A 628 -0.10 -8.15 -12.10
N LEU A 629 -0.05 -6.96 -11.44
CA LEU A 629 0.26 -6.80 -10.02
C LEU A 629 -1.00 -6.98 -9.15
N ASN A 630 -0.83 -7.57 -7.97
CA ASN A 630 -1.84 -7.55 -6.91
C ASN A 630 -1.76 -6.23 -6.13
N PHE A 631 -2.90 -5.61 -5.82
CA PHE A 631 -2.93 -4.37 -5.02
C PHE A 631 -3.10 -4.67 -3.54
N SER A 632 -2.07 -4.40 -2.74
CA SER A 632 -2.19 -4.33 -1.28
C SER A 632 -2.64 -2.92 -0.89
N GLY A 633 -3.95 -2.69 -0.98
CA GLY A 633 -4.61 -1.41 -0.77
C GLY A 633 -4.16 -0.59 0.45
N GLU A 634 -4.01 0.71 0.21
CA GLU A 634 -3.42 1.70 1.11
C GLU A 634 -3.97 1.69 2.55
N GLY A 635 -3.07 1.83 3.53
CA GLY A 635 -3.38 2.16 4.93
C GLY A 635 -3.96 1.03 5.79
N ALA A 636 -4.72 0.09 5.24
CA ALA A 636 -5.32 -1.01 6.01
C ALA A 636 -4.25 -1.94 6.63
N PHE A 637 -3.24 -2.31 5.84
CA PHE A 637 -2.18 -3.25 6.23
C PHE A 637 -1.13 -2.69 7.18
N GLU A 638 -1.01 -1.36 7.29
CA GLU A 638 -0.13 -0.70 8.27
C GLU A 638 -0.85 -0.29 9.56
N LYS A 639 -2.19 -0.34 9.64
CA LYS A 639 -2.88 0.26 10.79
C LYS A 639 -2.52 -0.41 12.12
N VAL A 640 -2.40 -1.74 12.15
CA VAL A 640 -2.06 -2.49 13.37
C VAL A 640 -0.61 -2.19 13.79
N LEU A 641 0.34 -2.25 12.86
CA LEU A 641 1.70 -1.75 13.02
C LEU A 641 1.77 -0.33 13.60
N MET A 642 1.02 0.62 13.06
CA MET A 642 1.07 2.04 13.46
C MET A 642 0.34 2.32 14.79
N GLU A 643 -0.60 1.47 15.20
CA GLU A 643 -1.34 1.58 16.47
C GLU A 643 -0.59 0.91 17.62
N PHE A 644 -0.11 -0.33 17.43
CA PHE A 644 0.51 -1.14 18.48
C PHE A 644 2.04 -1.06 18.50
N HIS A 645 2.70 -0.95 17.34
CA HIS A 645 4.15 -1.02 17.17
C HIS A 645 4.75 0.31 16.68
N GLY A 646 4.31 1.41 17.29
CA GLY A 646 4.80 2.77 17.01
C GLY A 646 6.26 3.01 17.43
N VAL A 647 6.75 4.24 17.28
CA VAL A 647 8.18 4.54 17.47
C VAL A 647 8.68 4.25 18.89
N LEU A 648 7.86 4.40 19.94
CA LEU A 648 8.28 4.15 21.32
C LEU A 648 8.32 2.64 21.60
N ASP A 649 7.34 1.88 21.12
CA ASP A 649 7.32 0.42 21.24
C ASP A 649 8.55 -0.23 20.56
N ARG A 650 8.91 0.26 19.36
CA ARG A 650 10.09 -0.24 18.63
C ARG A 650 11.41 0.05 19.34
N HIS A 651 11.54 1.20 20.01
CA HIS A 651 12.70 1.47 20.87
C HIS A 651 12.62 0.69 22.19
N SER A 652 11.42 0.42 22.72
CA SER A 652 11.21 -0.35 23.95
C SER A 652 11.69 -1.80 23.79
N LEU A 653 11.21 -2.49 22.75
CA LEU A 653 11.59 -3.87 22.45
C LEU A 653 13.09 -4.01 22.12
N LEU A 654 13.68 -2.99 21.46
CA LEU A 654 15.12 -2.96 21.19
C LEU A 654 15.94 -2.68 22.45
N LEU A 655 15.51 -1.76 23.32
CA LEU A 655 16.18 -1.48 24.59
C LEU A 655 16.17 -2.71 25.51
N GLN A 656 15.02 -3.38 25.63
CA GLN A 656 14.90 -4.61 26.43
C GLN A 656 15.86 -5.71 25.95
N ALA A 657 15.99 -5.90 24.64
CA ALA A 657 16.94 -6.84 24.06
C ALA A 657 18.41 -6.41 24.28
N CYS A 658 18.71 -5.12 24.18
CA CYS A 658 20.03 -4.53 24.47
C CYS A 658 20.43 -4.56 25.96
N GLU A 659 19.46 -4.49 26.88
CA GLU A 659 19.67 -4.59 28.32
C GLU A 659 19.80 -6.05 28.80
N THR A 660 19.10 -6.97 28.14
CA THR A 660 19.07 -8.41 28.51
C THR A 660 20.25 -9.17 27.92
N ASP A 661 20.70 -8.82 26.70
CA ASP A 661 21.83 -9.40 25.93
C ASP A 661 21.97 -10.93 26.03
N SER A 662 20.83 -11.61 26.12
CA SER A 662 20.69 -13.06 26.27
C SER A 662 19.39 -13.50 25.60
N VAL A 663 19.40 -14.72 25.06
CA VAL A 663 18.26 -15.30 24.33
C VAL A 663 17.61 -16.35 25.22
N SER A 664 16.33 -16.18 25.55
CA SER A 664 15.59 -17.13 26.39
C SER A 664 15.09 -18.34 25.59
N GLN A 665 14.72 -19.41 26.28
CA GLN A 665 14.08 -20.57 25.66
C GLN A 665 12.80 -20.20 24.88
N GLN A 666 12.04 -19.19 25.35
CA GLN A 666 10.84 -18.73 24.66
C GLN A 666 11.17 -17.96 23.37
N ASP A 667 12.32 -17.26 23.33
CA ASP A 667 12.80 -16.59 22.10
C ASP A 667 13.12 -17.61 21.01
N LEU A 668 13.83 -18.70 21.36
CA LEU A 668 14.14 -19.78 20.43
C LEU A 668 12.87 -20.49 19.92
N ILE A 669 11.87 -20.71 20.77
CA ILE A 669 10.57 -21.28 20.38
C ILE A 669 9.83 -20.37 19.40
N ASP A 670 9.77 -19.07 19.67
CA ASP A 670 9.06 -18.12 18.81
C ASP A 670 9.76 -17.93 17.45
N LEU A 671 11.10 -17.86 17.44
CA LEU A 671 11.92 -17.84 16.23
C LEU A 671 11.73 -19.11 15.39
N GLY A 672 11.80 -20.29 16.01
CA GLY A 672 11.60 -21.57 15.34
C GLY A 672 10.22 -21.71 14.70
N ARG A 673 9.16 -21.23 15.37
CA ARG A 673 7.79 -21.20 14.82
C ARG A 673 7.62 -20.27 13.63
N ALA A 674 8.36 -19.16 13.59
CA ALA A 674 8.43 -18.29 12.42
C ALA A 674 9.28 -18.88 11.27
N GLY A 675 9.97 -20.00 11.53
CA GLY A 675 10.94 -20.62 10.63
C GLY A 675 12.29 -19.93 10.61
N LEU A 676 12.59 -19.00 11.54
CA LEU A 676 13.85 -18.26 11.55
C LEU A 676 14.93 -19.10 12.28
N GLY A 677 15.75 -19.80 11.51
CA GLY A 677 16.78 -20.71 12.01
C GLY A 677 18.20 -20.17 11.88
N THR A 678 19.19 -21.07 12.08
CA THR A 678 20.63 -20.78 11.98
C THR A 678 21.05 -20.15 10.65
N CYS A 679 20.35 -20.43 9.54
CA CYS A 679 20.65 -19.85 8.24
C CYS A 679 20.58 -18.31 8.27
N LEU A 680 19.62 -17.76 9.00
CA LEU A 680 19.45 -16.33 9.19
C LEU A 680 20.15 -15.81 10.45
N LEU A 681 20.17 -16.59 11.53
CA LEU A 681 20.53 -16.11 12.87
C LEU A 681 22.00 -16.34 13.26
N ALA A 682 22.72 -17.27 12.62
CA ALA A 682 24.11 -17.55 12.97
C ALA A 682 25.01 -16.31 12.75
N GLY A 683 26.01 -16.15 13.63
CA GLY A 683 26.95 -15.03 13.57
C GLY A 683 26.37 -13.64 13.89
N LEU A 684 25.14 -13.54 14.38
CA LEU A 684 24.57 -12.27 14.88
C LEU A 684 24.84 -12.10 16.39
N PRO A 685 24.90 -10.86 16.92
CA PRO A 685 24.92 -10.59 18.35
C PRO A 685 23.71 -11.16 19.09
N VAL A 686 23.92 -11.49 20.36
CA VAL A 686 22.89 -12.10 21.23
C VAL A 686 21.68 -11.16 21.41
N TRP A 687 21.90 -9.88 21.73
CA TRP A 687 20.85 -8.85 21.72
C TRP A 687 20.08 -8.74 20.39
N LEU A 688 20.71 -9.01 19.23
CA LEU A 688 20.05 -8.90 17.92
C LEU A 688 19.16 -10.12 17.64
N VAL A 689 19.58 -11.31 18.07
CA VAL A 689 18.73 -12.52 18.03
C VAL A 689 17.52 -12.36 18.97
N ALA A 690 17.74 -11.85 20.19
CA ALA A 690 16.66 -11.54 21.13
C ALA A 690 15.68 -10.48 20.57
N TYR A 691 16.19 -9.40 19.97
CA TYR A 691 15.34 -8.41 19.30
C TYR A 691 14.54 -9.01 18.15
N THR A 692 15.12 -9.92 17.39
CA THR A 692 14.41 -10.62 16.30
C THR A 692 13.23 -11.43 16.84
N ALA A 693 13.39 -12.12 17.98
CA ALA A 693 12.29 -12.82 18.65
C ALA A 693 11.21 -11.85 19.16
N HIS A 694 11.60 -10.69 19.69
CA HIS A 694 10.67 -9.64 20.11
C HIS A 694 9.83 -9.13 18.92
N LEU A 695 10.43 -8.93 17.74
CA LEU A 695 9.71 -8.58 16.53
C LEU A 695 8.77 -9.69 16.05
N VAL A 696 9.20 -10.96 16.09
CA VAL A 696 8.35 -12.11 15.74
C VAL A 696 7.10 -12.18 16.62
N ARG A 697 7.21 -11.92 17.93
CA ARG A 697 6.04 -11.81 18.83
C ARG A 697 5.07 -10.71 18.40
N PHE A 698 5.58 -9.54 18.03
CA PHE A 698 4.72 -8.48 17.49
C PHE A 698 4.07 -8.90 16.16
N ILE A 699 4.79 -9.55 15.25
CA ILE A 699 4.26 -9.97 13.96
C ILE A 699 3.11 -10.99 14.13
N TYR A 700 3.20 -11.91 15.10
CA TYR A 700 2.08 -12.79 15.44
C TYR A 700 0.90 -12.04 16.09
N LEU A 701 1.15 -10.99 16.87
CA LEU A 701 0.10 -10.10 17.39
C LEU A 701 -0.58 -9.31 16.26
N GLU A 702 0.17 -8.87 15.24
CA GLU A 702 -0.36 -8.24 14.02
C GLU A 702 -1.27 -9.23 13.28
N ARG A 703 -0.78 -10.44 12.99
CA ARG A 703 -1.57 -11.50 12.31
C ARG A 703 -2.89 -11.82 13.03
N GLN A 704 -2.96 -11.73 14.35
CA GLN A 704 -4.18 -11.97 15.13
C GLN A 704 -5.20 -10.82 15.06
N LYS A 705 -4.74 -9.57 14.94
CA LYS A 705 -5.60 -8.36 14.95
C LYS A 705 -6.01 -7.91 13.56
N LEU A 706 -5.17 -8.15 12.56
CA LEU A 706 -5.27 -7.58 11.23
C LEU A 706 -6.49 -8.06 10.40
N PRO A 707 -6.98 -9.32 10.49
CA PRO A 707 -8.16 -9.76 9.74
C PRO A 707 -9.41 -8.93 10.02
N ASP A 708 -9.66 -8.57 11.28
CA ASP A 708 -10.84 -7.77 11.66
C ASP A 708 -10.78 -6.36 11.06
N GLU A 709 -9.59 -5.76 10.98
CA GLU A 709 -9.41 -4.43 10.39
C GLU A 709 -9.51 -4.46 8.86
N ILE A 710 -8.90 -5.46 8.20
CA ILE A 710 -9.03 -5.69 6.76
C ILE A 710 -10.51 -5.91 6.40
N LEU A 711 -11.21 -6.75 7.15
CA LEU A 711 -12.63 -7.03 6.97
C LEU A 711 -13.46 -5.75 7.11
N ARG A 712 -13.18 -4.93 8.13
CA ARG A 712 -13.85 -3.64 8.36
C ARG A 712 -13.65 -2.69 7.19
N HIS A 713 -12.41 -2.54 6.71
CA HIS A 713 -12.07 -1.70 5.56
C HIS A 713 -12.78 -2.19 4.27
N ASN A 714 -12.62 -3.48 3.94
CA ASN A 714 -13.17 -4.08 2.73
C ASN A 714 -14.70 -3.99 2.68
N VAL A 715 -15.38 -4.17 3.82
CA VAL A 715 -16.84 -4.04 3.93
C VAL A 715 -17.28 -2.58 3.79
N ASP A 716 -16.61 -1.62 4.43
CA ASP A 716 -17.00 -0.20 4.35
C ASP A 716 -16.70 0.42 2.96
N GLU A 717 -15.70 -0.09 2.25
CA GLU A 717 -15.46 0.23 0.83
C GLU A 717 -16.53 -0.41 -0.08
N LYS A 718 -16.78 -1.72 0.04
CA LYS A 718 -17.78 -2.44 -0.78
C LYS A 718 -19.21 -1.92 -0.55
N ARG A 719 -19.55 -1.45 0.65
CA ARG A 719 -20.83 -0.78 0.99
C ARG A 719 -21.12 0.49 0.19
N GLN A 720 -20.11 1.12 -0.42
CA GLN A 720 -20.31 2.28 -1.29
C GLN A 720 -20.96 1.90 -2.63
N PHE A 721 -20.83 0.63 -3.04
CA PHE A 721 -21.24 0.12 -4.34
C PHE A 721 -22.27 -1.03 -4.27
N LEU A 722 -22.29 -1.80 -3.18
CA LEU A 722 -23.11 -3.01 -3.00
C LEU A 722 -24.17 -2.85 -1.91
N ILE A 723 -25.31 -3.53 -2.10
CA ILE A 723 -26.43 -3.59 -1.13
C ILE A 723 -26.33 -4.86 -0.25
N GLU A 724 -25.80 -5.94 -0.80
CA GLU A 724 -25.60 -7.23 -0.15
C GLU A 724 -24.12 -7.62 -0.30
N ILE A 725 -23.51 -8.18 0.76
CA ILE A 725 -22.09 -8.55 0.83
C ILE A 725 -22.01 -9.94 1.48
N ASN A 726 -21.23 -10.85 0.89
CA ASN A 726 -21.04 -12.21 1.42
C ASN A 726 -19.97 -12.21 2.53
N MET A 727 -20.39 -11.96 3.77
CA MET A 727 -19.51 -11.83 4.93
C MET A 727 -18.55 -13.01 5.15
N ASP A 728 -18.95 -14.25 4.81
CA ASP A 728 -18.09 -15.42 4.97
C ASP A 728 -16.91 -15.41 3.98
N SER A 729 -17.13 -14.90 2.77
CA SER A 729 -16.08 -14.72 1.76
C SER A 729 -15.14 -13.58 2.15
N GLU A 730 -15.69 -12.41 2.53
CA GLU A 730 -14.88 -11.27 2.97
C GLU A 730 -13.98 -11.63 4.16
N LYS A 731 -14.47 -12.46 5.09
CA LYS A 731 -13.69 -12.92 6.23
C LYS A 731 -12.55 -13.87 5.81
N ASN A 732 -12.83 -14.83 4.92
CA ASN A 732 -11.79 -15.71 4.38
C ASN A 732 -10.70 -14.91 3.64
N ASP A 733 -11.10 -13.93 2.83
CA ASP A 733 -10.16 -13.06 2.11
C ASP A 733 -9.31 -12.22 3.07
N ALA A 734 -9.90 -11.72 4.16
CA ALA A 734 -9.19 -10.96 5.19
C ALA A 734 -8.17 -11.81 5.97
N GLU A 735 -8.49 -13.08 6.27
CA GLU A 735 -7.55 -14.03 6.87
C GLU A 735 -6.37 -14.34 5.93
N VAL A 736 -6.63 -14.55 4.64
CA VAL A 736 -5.59 -14.78 3.61
C VAL A 736 -4.71 -13.54 3.41
N GLN A 737 -5.30 -12.34 3.40
CA GLN A 737 -4.54 -11.09 3.29
C GLN A 737 -3.68 -10.82 4.53
N ALA A 738 -4.18 -11.11 5.73
CA ALA A 738 -3.37 -11.03 6.96
C ALA A 738 -2.23 -12.06 6.99
N GLU A 739 -2.43 -13.24 6.41
CA GLU A 739 -1.38 -14.24 6.21
C GLU A 739 -0.32 -13.75 5.20
N GLY A 740 -0.74 -13.06 4.14
CA GLY A 740 0.17 -12.39 3.21
C GLY A 740 1.07 -11.35 3.92
N VAL A 741 0.48 -10.52 4.79
CA VAL A 741 1.23 -9.54 5.59
C VAL A 741 2.20 -10.22 6.57
N LEU A 742 1.79 -11.30 7.27
CA LEU A 742 2.69 -12.09 8.13
C LEU A 742 3.96 -12.54 7.36
N ASN A 743 3.81 -13.04 6.14
CA ASN A 743 4.95 -13.47 5.32
C ASN A 743 5.81 -12.28 4.86
N SER A 744 5.18 -11.18 4.43
CA SER A 744 5.88 -9.93 4.07
C SER A 744 6.66 -9.33 5.24
N ARG A 745 6.12 -9.35 6.48
CA ARG A 745 6.85 -8.90 7.68
C ARG A 745 8.09 -9.75 7.98
N LEU A 746 8.01 -11.07 7.76
CA LEU A 746 9.16 -11.95 7.93
C LEU A 746 10.24 -11.70 6.86
N GLN A 747 9.86 -11.50 5.59
CA GLN A 747 10.78 -11.05 4.52
C GLN A 747 11.46 -9.72 4.88
N GLN A 748 10.69 -8.75 5.41
CA GLN A 748 11.20 -7.45 5.88
C GLN A 748 12.21 -7.58 7.04
N ILE A 749 12.03 -8.54 7.95
CA ILE A 749 13.06 -8.91 8.94
C ILE A 749 14.32 -9.46 8.25
N VAL A 750 14.19 -10.39 7.31
CA VAL A 750 15.36 -10.98 6.61
C VAL A 750 16.18 -9.90 5.91
N HIS A 751 15.55 -9.02 5.12
CA HIS A 751 16.25 -7.91 4.45
C HIS A 751 16.95 -6.98 5.45
N THR A 752 16.31 -6.72 6.60
CA THR A 752 16.85 -5.87 7.68
C THR A 752 18.07 -6.49 8.33
N LEU A 753 18.01 -7.78 8.69
CA LEU A 753 19.13 -8.49 9.32
C LEU A 753 20.31 -8.65 8.34
N ASP A 754 20.06 -8.91 7.06
CA ASP A 754 21.08 -9.01 6.01
C ASP A 754 21.84 -7.67 5.82
N LYS A 755 21.10 -6.55 5.75
CA LYS A 755 21.65 -5.17 5.73
C LYS A 755 22.47 -4.85 6.98
N VAL A 756 21.96 -5.17 8.16
CA VAL A 756 22.62 -4.90 9.44
C VAL A 756 23.86 -5.79 9.62
N ARG A 757 23.79 -7.08 9.26
CA ARG A 757 24.93 -8.02 9.21
C ARG A 757 26.05 -7.47 8.34
N TYR A 758 25.75 -7.00 7.12
CA TYR A 758 26.75 -6.44 6.22
C TYR A 758 27.48 -5.24 6.84
N VAL A 759 26.75 -4.25 7.35
CA VAL A 759 27.35 -3.05 7.97
C VAL A 759 28.15 -3.41 9.23
N MET A 760 27.66 -4.34 10.07
CA MET A 760 28.42 -4.84 11.21
C MET A 760 29.71 -5.55 10.79
N ARG A 761 29.67 -6.40 9.75
CA ARG A 761 30.86 -7.07 9.20
C ARG A 761 31.92 -6.06 8.74
N CYS A 762 31.50 -4.97 8.10
CA CYS A 762 32.39 -3.88 7.68
C CYS A 762 33.04 -3.10 8.83
N ILE A 763 32.44 -3.07 10.03
CA ILE A 763 32.89 -2.22 11.16
C ILE A 763 33.66 -3.03 12.21
N PHE A 764 33.21 -4.26 12.48
CA PHE A 764 33.69 -5.13 13.56
C PHE A 764 34.39 -6.41 13.06
N GLY A 765 34.41 -6.65 11.75
CA GLY A 765 34.94 -7.88 11.13
C GLY A 765 33.96 -9.04 11.26
N ASP A 766 33.79 -9.56 12.47
CA ASP A 766 32.72 -10.52 12.79
C ASP A 766 31.53 -9.77 13.43
N PRO A 767 30.32 -9.87 12.85
CA PRO A 767 29.12 -9.25 13.42
C PRO A 767 28.79 -9.70 14.84
N LYS A 768 29.19 -10.91 15.32
CA LYS A 768 29.03 -11.33 16.73
C LYS A 768 29.59 -10.28 17.71
N ASN A 769 30.68 -9.60 17.33
CA ASN A 769 31.36 -8.59 18.15
C ASN A 769 30.70 -7.20 18.15
N ALA A 770 29.58 -7.00 17.44
CA ALA A 770 28.87 -5.72 17.41
C ALA A 770 28.11 -5.49 18.74
N PRO A 771 28.53 -4.52 19.57
CA PRO A 771 27.95 -4.30 20.89
C PRO A 771 26.56 -3.64 20.80
N PRO A 772 25.73 -3.64 21.85
CA PRO A 772 24.38 -3.06 21.79
C PRO A 772 24.37 -1.57 21.35
N PRO A 773 23.53 -1.18 20.37
CA PRO A 773 23.44 0.20 19.83
C PRO A 773 22.71 1.18 20.76
N MET A 774 21.98 0.67 21.76
CA MET A 774 21.32 1.46 22.79
C MET A 774 21.81 0.99 24.16
N VAL A 775 22.09 1.93 25.06
CA VAL A 775 22.67 1.67 26.38
C VAL A 775 21.96 2.53 27.42
N ARG A 776 21.33 1.89 28.42
CA ARG A 776 20.71 2.58 29.56
C ARG A 776 21.76 3.37 30.34
N LEU A 777 21.37 4.54 30.85
CA LEU A 777 22.19 5.31 31.79
C LEU A 777 21.87 4.85 33.22
N SER A 778 22.91 4.77 34.05
CA SER A 778 22.76 4.47 35.48
C SER A 778 23.86 5.15 36.31
N GLY A 779 23.58 5.34 37.60
CA GLY A 779 24.52 5.91 38.57
C GLY A 779 25.20 7.19 38.09
N LYS A 780 26.53 7.23 38.14
CA LYS A 780 27.33 8.41 37.77
C LYS A 780 27.13 8.87 36.31
N SER A 781 26.82 7.97 35.38
CA SER A 781 26.55 8.35 33.98
C SER A 781 25.22 9.10 33.84
N LEU A 782 24.21 8.72 34.63
CA LEU A 782 22.92 9.40 34.70
C LEU A 782 23.07 10.77 35.39
N VAL A 783 23.79 10.86 36.51
CA VAL A 783 24.08 12.15 37.17
C VAL A 783 24.81 13.11 36.23
N SER A 784 25.75 12.61 35.42
CA SER A 784 26.47 13.43 34.43
C SER A 784 25.55 13.92 33.30
N ALA A 785 24.67 13.07 32.78
CA ALA A 785 23.73 13.41 31.71
C ALA A 785 22.64 14.41 32.14
N ILE A 786 22.20 14.35 33.41
CA ILE A 786 21.06 15.14 33.90
C ILE A 786 21.50 16.39 34.67
N TRP A 787 22.49 16.27 35.57
CA TRP A 787 22.89 17.33 36.51
C TRP A 787 24.28 17.92 36.21
N LYS A 788 25.33 17.09 36.14
CA LYS A 788 26.73 17.54 36.31
C LYS A 788 27.58 17.81 35.07
N GLY A 789 27.29 17.20 33.91
CA GLY A 789 28.13 17.35 32.72
C GLY A 789 27.98 18.70 32.03
N ASP A 790 28.97 19.09 31.21
CA ASP A 790 28.97 20.36 30.46
C ASP A 790 27.81 20.47 29.45
N SER A 791 27.18 19.34 29.10
CA SER A 791 25.95 19.24 28.30
C SER A 791 24.83 18.53 29.07
N SER A 792 24.73 18.77 30.38
CA SER A 792 23.59 18.33 31.19
C SER A 792 22.39 19.24 30.96
N ILE A 793 21.18 18.74 31.26
CA ILE A 793 19.95 19.52 31.17
C ILE A 793 20.02 20.77 32.08
N VAL A 794 20.69 20.65 33.24
CA VAL A 794 20.90 21.76 34.18
C VAL A 794 21.95 22.77 33.67
N ALA A 795 23.03 22.31 33.03
CA ALA A 795 24.02 23.19 32.40
C ALA A 795 23.41 23.99 31.23
N GLU A 796 22.65 23.32 30.37
CA GLU A 796 21.95 23.93 29.23
C GLU A 796 20.84 24.90 29.67
N LEU A 797 20.15 24.61 30.79
CA LEU A 797 19.22 25.51 31.44
C LEU A 797 19.92 26.78 31.91
N LEU A 798 21.04 26.65 32.64
CA LEU A 798 21.80 27.78 33.15
C LEU A 798 22.36 28.64 32.00
N GLN A 799 22.91 28.02 30.95
CA GLN A 799 23.39 28.71 29.75
C GLN A 799 22.25 29.43 28.99
N SER A 800 21.02 28.89 29.02
CA SER A 800 19.85 29.53 28.42
C SER A 800 19.30 30.68 29.28
N MET A 801 19.49 30.63 30.60
CA MET A 801 19.07 31.69 31.54
C MET A 801 20.05 32.86 31.60
N GLU A 802 21.35 32.62 31.37
CA GLU A 802 22.43 33.60 31.51
C GLU A 802 22.23 34.94 30.75
N PRO A 803 21.64 34.99 29.53
CA PRO A 803 21.34 36.25 28.85
C PRO A 803 20.08 36.99 29.35
N HIS A 804 19.41 36.47 30.39
CA HIS A 804 18.06 36.87 30.78
C HIS A 804 17.84 37.02 32.30
N VAL A 805 18.84 36.70 33.13
CA VAL A 805 18.79 36.74 34.59
C VAL A 805 19.98 37.54 35.12
N GLU A 806 19.79 38.30 36.20
CA GLU A 806 20.85 39.09 36.82
C GLU A 806 21.96 38.19 37.41
N GLU A 807 23.22 38.61 37.30
CA GLU A 807 24.39 37.79 37.63
C GLU A 807 24.39 37.30 39.08
N GLU A 808 23.94 38.15 40.03
CA GLU A 808 23.82 37.78 41.45
C GLU A 808 22.81 36.64 41.66
N VAL A 809 21.63 36.71 41.02
CA VAL A 809 20.57 35.69 41.09
C VAL A 809 21.01 34.40 40.42
N LEU A 810 21.72 34.50 39.28
CA LEU A 810 22.28 33.35 38.59
C LEU A 810 23.41 32.68 39.40
N SER A 811 24.20 33.45 40.14
CA SER A 811 25.27 32.97 41.01
C SER A 811 24.73 32.24 42.24
N ASP A 812 23.71 32.80 42.90
CA ASP A 812 22.96 32.14 43.99
C ASP A 812 22.31 30.83 43.51
N LEU A 813 21.66 30.83 42.34
CA LEU A 813 21.09 29.61 41.76
C LEU A 813 22.17 28.57 41.42
N LYS A 814 23.31 28.97 40.85
CA LYS A 814 24.47 28.09 40.61
C LYS A 814 24.98 27.49 41.93
N ALA A 815 25.08 28.26 43.01
CA ALA A 815 25.49 27.78 44.33
C ALA A 815 24.49 26.79 44.94
N LYS A 816 23.18 27.07 44.85
CA LYS A 816 22.12 26.15 45.30
C LYS A 816 22.10 24.84 44.51
N ILE A 817 22.28 24.89 43.20
CA ILE A 817 22.39 23.69 42.34
C ILE A 817 23.57 22.80 42.74
N CYS A 818 24.70 23.39 43.16
CA CYS A 818 25.83 22.64 43.72
C CYS A 818 25.51 22.02 45.09
N ALA A 819 24.68 22.66 45.92
CA ALA A 819 24.25 22.12 47.22
C ALA A 819 23.19 21.01 47.10
N HIS A 820 22.41 20.99 46.02
CA HIS A 820 21.40 19.96 45.71
C HIS A 820 21.91 18.84 44.78
N ASP A 821 23.22 18.60 44.77
CA ASP A 821 23.88 17.56 43.98
C ASP A 821 23.45 16.13 44.37
N PRO A 822 22.85 15.33 43.47
CA PRO A 822 22.41 13.96 43.77
C PRO A 822 23.54 12.91 43.75
N SER A 823 24.81 13.30 43.55
CA SER A 823 25.95 12.38 43.40
C SER A 823 26.19 11.44 44.59
N ASP A 824 25.86 11.89 45.80
CA ASP A 824 26.15 11.18 47.06
C ASP A 824 24.92 10.48 47.66
N SER A 825 23.83 10.36 46.88
CA SER A 825 22.60 9.67 47.29
C SER A 825 22.74 8.14 47.19
N GLU A 826 22.26 7.40 48.20
CA GLU A 826 22.18 5.93 48.15
C GLU A 826 21.25 5.44 47.03
N ASP A 827 20.13 6.13 46.83
CA ASP A 827 19.28 6.01 45.64
C ASP A 827 19.56 7.20 44.71
N ILE A 828 20.33 6.96 43.65
CA ILE A 828 20.71 8.00 42.68
C ILE A 828 19.50 8.42 41.80
N GLU A 829 18.57 7.52 41.52
CA GLU A 829 17.39 7.85 40.69
C GLU A 829 16.39 8.70 41.49
N GLY A 830 16.07 8.30 42.73
CA GLY A 830 15.30 9.08 43.67
C GLY A 830 15.98 10.40 44.05
N GLY A 831 17.31 10.40 44.19
CA GLY A 831 18.13 11.61 44.39
C GLY A 831 17.95 12.61 43.25
N ILE A 832 18.15 12.18 42.00
CA ILE A 832 17.94 13.02 40.82
C ILE A 832 16.49 13.52 40.73
N ARG A 833 15.48 12.67 40.99
CA ARG A 833 14.07 13.09 41.05
C ARG A 833 13.88 14.21 42.07
N ASN A 834 14.39 14.05 43.29
CA ASN A 834 14.25 15.05 44.35
C ASN A 834 14.94 16.38 44.01
N SER A 835 16.17 16.33 43.49
CA SER A 835 16.91 17.53 43.06
C SER A 835 16.24 18.27 41.89
N LEU A 836 15.67 17.54 40.91
CA LEU A 836 14.90 18.14 39.82
C LEU A 836 13.55 18.70 40.30
N LEU A 837 12.86 18.06 41.25
CA LEU A 837 11.62 18.59 41.83
C LEU A 837 11.87 19.87 42.66
N TRP A 838 13.00 19.94 43.38
CA TRP A 838 13.45 21.17 44.01
C TRP A 838 13.75 22.26 42.96
N LEU A 839 14.54 21.95 41.93
CA LEU A 839 14.90 22.92 40.88
C LEU A 839 13.67 23.44 40.12
N ARG A 840 12.68 22.59 39.86
CA ARG A 840 11.37 22.97 39.32
C ARG A 840 10.68 24.03 40.16
N ASP A 841 10.69 23.89 41.49
CA ASP A 841 9.99 24.82 42.38
C ASP A 841 10.78 26.11 42.56
N GLU A 842 12.12 26.05 42.65
CA GLU A 842 13.00 27.22 42.68
C GLU A 842 12.84 28.08 41.41
N LEU A 843 12.87 27.46 40.22
CA LEU A 843 12.63 28.13 38.93
C LEU A 843 11.28 28.88 38.87
N ARG A 844 10.27 28.42 39.62
CA ARG A 844 8.93 29.02 39.62
C ARG A 844 8.80 30.21 40.57
N THR A 845 9.83 30.49 41.39
CA THR A 845 9.95 31.74 42.14
C THR A 845 10.47 32.90 41.26
N LEU A 846 11.15 32.58 40.15
CA LEU A 846 11.81 33.57 39.30
C LEU A 846 10.81 34.35 38.41
N PRO A 847 11.05 35.66 38.18
CA PRO A 847 10.16 36.51 37.40
C PRO A 847 10.15 36.13 35.92
N CYS A 848 8.97 35.80 35.39
CA CYS A 848 8.80 35.42 33.98
C CYS A 848 8.49 36.63 33.08
N THR A 849 9.08 36.67 31.89
CA THR A 849 8.84 37.69 30.85
C THR A 849 8.50 37.03 29.50
N TYR A 850 8.08 37.82 28.50
CA TYR A 850 7.82 37.28 27.16
C TYR A 850 9.08 36.71 26.45
N LYS A 851 10.29 37.03 26.95
CA LYS A 851 11.57 36.44 26.48
C LYS A 851 12.07 35.30 27.36
N CYS A 852 11.64 35.22 28.61
CA CYS A 852 12.24 34.38 29.64
C CYS A 852 11.13 33.66 30.43
N ARG A 853 10.90 32.38 30.12
CA ARG A 853 9.77 31.61 30.66
C ARG A 853 10.24 30.49 31.58
N HIS A 854 10.74 30.87 32.76
CA HIS A 854 11.11 29.93 33.82
C HIS A 854 9.94 29.01 34.23
N ASP A 855 8.70 29.50 34.17
CA ASP A 855 7.47 28.71 34.41
C ASP A 855 7.19 27.63 33.35
N ALA A 856 7.82 27.72 32.18
CA ALA A 856 7.80 26.72 31.12
C ALA A 856 9.00 25.76 31.24
N ALA A 857 10.18 26.30 31.55
CA ALA A 857 11.36 25.49 31.87
C ALA A 857 11.10 24.57 33.08
N ALA A 858 10.43 25.05 34.12
CA ALA A 858 10.04 24.25 35.28
C ALA A 858 9.11 23.09 34.91
N ASP A 859 8.15 23.29 34.01
CA ASP A 859 7.26 22.22 33.54
C ASP A 859 8.04 21.15 32.74
N LEU A 860 9.08 21.53 31.99
CA LEU A 860 10.00 20.60 31.33
C LEU A 860 10.88 19.85 32.34
N ILE A 861 11.47 20.55 33.33
CA ILE A 861 12.22 19.92 34.43
C ILE A 861 11.34 18.95 35.22
N HIS A 862 10.05 19.24 35.38
CA HIS A 862 9.07 18.33 35.97
C HIS A 862 8.84 17.06 35.13
N LEU A 863 8.82 17.15 33.79
CA LEU A 863 8.78 15.95 32.94
C LEU A 863 10.05 15.11 33.10
N TYR A 864 11.23 15.73 33.16
CA TYR A 864 12.49 15.03 33.42
C TYR A 864 12.52 14.38 34.83
N ALA A 865 11.97 15.05 35.86
CA ALA A 865 11.90 14.52 37.22
C ALA A 865 11.01 13.26 37.38
N TYR A 866 10.11 13.02 36.42
CA TYR A 866 9.26 11.82 36.35
C TYR A 866 9.67 10.86 35.23
N THR A 867 10.76 11.15 34.52
CA THR A 867 11.38 10.21 33.58
C THR A 867 12.29 9.26 34.37
N LYS A 868 12.11 7.95 34.18
CA LYS A 868 12.84 6.89 34.90
C LYS A 868 13.91 6.26 34.02
N CYS A 869 13.55 5.93 32.79
CA CYS A 869 14.47 5.32 31.83
C CYS A 869 15.10 6.38 30.93
N PHE A 870 16.38 6.66 31.18
CA PHE A 870 17.24 7.36 30.25
C PHE A 870 18.22 6.40 29.58
N PHE A 871 18.45 6.59 28.29
CA PHE A 871 19.42 5.82 27.52
C PHE A 871 20.18 6.72 26.55
N ARG A 872 21.39 6.29 26.18
CA ARG A 872 22.13 6.85 25.06
C ARG A 872 22.10 5.91 23.89
N VAL A 873 22.30 6.48 22.71
CA VAL A 873 22.67 5.71 21.52
C VAL A 873 24.20 5.52 21.52
N ARG A 874 24.67 4.53 20.76
CA ARG A 874 26.09 4.30 20.48
C ARG A 874 26.29 4.41 18.98
N ASP A 875 26.92 5.50 18.57
CA ASP A 875 27.25 5.77 17.17
C ASP A 875 28.26 4.73 16.66
N TYR A 876 28.00 4.19 15.47
CA TYR A 876 28.91 3.27 14.78
C TYR A 876 29.73 4.05 13.75
N LYS A 877 30.79 3.45 13.19
CA LYS A 877 31.54 4.10 12.12
C LYS A 877 30.70 4.19 10.84
N THR A 878 30.70 5.35 10.17
CA THR A 878 30.17 5.47 8.81
C THR A 878 30.89 4.49 7.87
N VAL A 879 30.12 3.74 7.07
CA VAL A 879 30.64 2.79 6.06
C VAL A 879 30.29 3.28 4.66
N LYS A 880 31.23 3.16 3.72
CA LYS A 880 30.96 3.33 2.28
C LYS A 880 31.23 2.01 1.57
N SER A 881 30.30 1.56 0.74
CA SER A 881 30.38 0.27 0.06
C SER A 881 31.13 0.32 -1.27
N PRO A 882 31.53 -0.84 -1.84
CA PRO A 882 32.06 -0.94 -3.20
C PRO A 882 31.03 -0.47 -4.24
N PRO A 883 31.45 0.12 -5.38
CA PRO A 883 30.52 0.60 -6.39
C PRO A 883 29.60 -0.50 -6.93
N VAL A 884 28.31 -0.22 -7.02
CA VAL A 884 27.36 -0.90 -7.90
C VAL A 884 27.47 -0.28 -9.28
N HIS A 885 27.53 -1.11 -10.33
CA HIS A 885 27.44 -0.65 -11.71
C HIS A 885 25.98 -0.70 -12.15
N ILE A 886 25.45 0.44 -12.60
CA ILE A 886 24.05 0.61 -13.01
C ILE A 886 24.07 0.94 -14.50
N SER A 887 23.41 0.10 -15.30
CA SER A 887 23.37 0.26 -16.75
C SER A 887 22.24 1.22 -17.17
N PRO A 888 22.25 1.72 -18.41
CA PRO A 888 21.10 2.41 -18.99
C PRO A 888 19.83 1.53 -19.06
N LEU A 889 19.96 0.21 -19.02
CA LEU A 889 18.84 -0.73 -19.04
C LEU A 889 18.07 -0.70 -17.71
N ASP A 890 18.78 -0.62 -16.58
CA ASP A 890 18.20 -0.57 -15.23
C ASP A 890 17.32 0.68 -14.99
N LEU A 891 17.56 1.75 -15.74
CA LEU A 891 16.93 3.07 -15.55
C LEU A 891 15.64 3.27 -16.36
N GLY A 892 15.33 2.36 -17.28
CA GLY A 892 14.19 2.46 -18.19
C GLY A 892 14.39 3.45 -19.36
N PRO A 893 13.56 3.36 -20.42
CA PRO A 893 13.79 4.05 -21.69
C PRO A 893 13.82 5.59 -21.56
N LYS A 894 13.03 6.18 -20.64
CA LYS A 894 13.01 7.64 -20.40
C LYS A 894 14.34 8.23 -19.90
N TYR A 895 15.20 7.40 -19.33
CA TYR A 895 16.45 7.81 -18.69
C TYR A 895 17.69 7.27 -19.41
N ALA A 896 17.59 6.11 -20.07
CA ALA A 896 18.65 5.57 -20.92
C ALA A 896 19.16 6.59 -21.95
N ASP A 897 18.26 7.27 -22.66
CA ASP A 897 18.57 8.27 -23.69
C ASP A 897 19.31 9.51 -23.15
N LYS A 898 19.24 9.78 -21.83
CA LYS A 898 19.83 10.98 -21.20
C LYS A 898 21.26 10.77 -20.70
N LEU A 899 21.66 9.54 -20.42
CA LEU A 899 22.89 9.20 -19.70
C LEU A 899 23.96 8.54 -20.58
N GLY A 900 23.63 8.22 -21.84
CA GLY A 900 24.53 7.57 -22.78
C GLY A 900 24.71 6.07 -22.51
N PRO A 901 25.57 5.39 -23.29
CA PRO A 901 25.70 3.93 -23.25
C PRO A 901 26.59 3.37 -22.12
N GLY A 902 27.09 4.23 -21.23
CA GLY A 902 28.01 3.84 -20.15
C GLY A 902 27.29 3.34 -18.89
N PHE A 903 27.94 2.46 -18.14
CA PHE A 903 27.53 2.17 -16.76
C PHE A 903 27.82 3.39 -15.86
N GLN A 904 26.90 3.66 -14.94
CA GLN A 904 27.07 4.63 -13.86
C GLN A 904 27.48 3.89 -12.59
N GLU A 905 28.46 4.42 -11.85
CA GLU A 905 28.87 3.87 -10.55
C GLU A 905 28.11 4.53 -9.40
N TYR A 906 27.53 3.71 -8.52
CA TYR A 906 26.91 4.17 -7.27
C TYR A 906 27.52 3.45 -6.06
N CYS A 907 28.04 4.21 -5.09
CA CYS A 907 28.50 3.67 -3.81
C CYS A 907 27.51 4.07 -2.71
N LYS A 908 26.95 3.10 -1.97
CA LYS A 908 26.09 3.43 -0.83
C LYS A 908 26.95 3.96 0.32
N THR A 909 26.44 4.99 0.99
CA THR A 909 26.97 5.44 2.28
C THR A 909 25.96 5.07 3.37
N TYR A 910 26.47 4.43 4.42
CA TYR A 910 25.74 3.98 5.60
C TYR A 910 26.20 4.86 6.78
N PRO A 911 25.38 5.83 7.23
CA PRO A 911 25.76 6.75 8.31
C PRO A 911 25.86 6.06 9.68
N GLU A 912 26.40 6.79 10.66
CA GLU A 912 26.77 6.28 11.99
C GLU A 912 25.60 5.64 12.77
N ASN A 913 24.38 6.11 12.53
CA ASN A 913 23.17 5.59 13.15
C ASN A 913 22.33 4.68 12.23
N TYR A 914 22.89 4.26 11.08
CA TYR A 914 22.19 3.42 10.10
C TYR A 914 21.63 2.12 10.71
N CYS A 915 22.43 1.36 11.46
CA CYS A 915 21.98 0.09 12.04
C CYS A 915 20.78 0.29 12.97
N LEU A 916 20.83 1.30 13.84
CA LEU A 916 19.70 1.63 14.73
C LEU A 916 18.47 2.09 13.93
N ALA A 917 18.65 2.94 12.92
CA ALA A 917 17.55 3.43 12.09
C ALA A 917 16.90 2.29 11.29
N GLN A 918 17.69 1.39 10.70
CA GLN A 918 17.22 0.25 9.92
C GLN A 918 16.51 -0.80 10.81
N LEU A 919 16.93 -0.97 12.07
CA LEU A 919 16.21 -1.81 13.05
C LEU A 919 14.89 -1.16 13.48
N ILE A 920 14.87 0.14 13.80
CA ILE A 920 13.64 0.87 14.16
C ILE A 920 12.64 1.01 12.99
N TYR A 921 13.08 0.81 11.75
CA TYR A 921 12.23 0.75 10.56
C TYR A 921 12.34 -0.59 9.82
N TRP A 922 12.50 -1.71 10.55
CA TRP A 922 12.66 -3.06 9.97
C TRP A 922 11.61 -3.43 8.91
N TYR A 923 10.37 -2.93 9.08
CA TYR A 923 9.24 -3.16 8.17
C TYR A 923 9.30 -2.33 6.87
N SER A 924 10.26 -1.42 6.73
CA SER A 924 10.33 -0.44 5.64
C SER A 924 11.71 -0.45 5.00
N GLN A 925 11.76 -0.87 3.73
CA GLN A 925 13.02 -1.05 2.99
C GLN A 925 13.37 0.16 2.10
N ASN A 926 12.64 1.27 2.25
CA ASN A 926 12.84 2.52 1.52
C ASN A 926 14.06 3.30 2.03
N SER A 927 14.60 4.15 1.15
CA SER A 927 15.78 4.98 1.39
C SER A 927 15.61 5.95 2.58
N GLU A 928 16.73 6.26 3.22
CA GLU A 928 16.87 7.16 4.38
C GLU A 928 16.02 6.83 5.64
N PRO A 929 16.39 5.78 6.39
CA PRO A 929 15.75 5.52 7.69
C PRO A 929 16.13 6.56 8.77
N GLU A 930 17.27 7.25 8.65
CA GLU A 930 17.81 8.17 9.66
C GLU A 930 17.10 9.52 9.71
N SER A 931 16.84 10.16 8.55
CA SER A 931 16.06 11.40 8.48
C SER A 931 14.63 11.21 9.00
N ARG A 932 14.04 10.03 8.74
CA ARG A 932 12.76 9.57 9.33
C ARG A 932 12.85 9.43 10.86
N LEU A 933 13.92 8.81 11.38
CA LEU A 933 14.15 8.57 12.81
C LEU A 933 14.22 9.87 13.62
N THR A 934 15.03 10.83 13.16
CA THR A 934 15.22 12.13 13.82
C THR A 934 13.95 12.98 13.81
N ARG A 935 13.08 12.82 12.80
CA ARG A 935 11.73 13.42 12.80
C ARG A 935 10.77 12.72 13.76
N ALA A 936 10.78 11.38 13.81
CA ALA A 936 9.82 10.59 14.57
C ALA A 936 9.99 10.65 16.10
N ARG A 937 11.21 10.91 16.60
CA ARG A 937 11.53 10.94 18.05
C ARG A 937 11.08 12.22 18.79
N LYS A 938 10.76 13.30 18.07
CA LYS A 938 10.60 14.65 18.67
C LYS A 938 9.35 14.77 19.54
N GLY A 939 9.53 15.12 20.81
CA GLY A 939 8.49 15.30 21.82
C GLY A 939 7.98 14.01 22.46
N CYS A 940 7.93 12.89 21.72
CA CYS A 940 7.56 11.58 22.27
C CYS A 940 8.72 10.90 23.00
N MET A 941 9.96 11.01 22.50
CA MET A 941 11.14 10.30 23.03
C MET A 941 12.32 11.22 23.38
N SER A 942 12.50 12.27 22.58
CA SER A 942 13.35 13.42 22.90
C SER A 942 12.45 14.57 23.33
N LEU A 943 12.45 14.93 24.61
CA LEU A 943 11.71 16.09 25.11
C LEU A 943 12.26 17.40 24.47
N PRO A 944 11.48 18.51 24.50
CA PRO A 944 11.95 19.79 23.97
C PRO A 944 13.27 20.26 24.59
N ASP A 945 14.03 21.01 23.79
CA ASP A 945 15.21 21.71 24.26
C ASP A 945 14.80 22.84 25.22
N VAL A 946 15.55 23.06 26.29
CA VAL A 946 15.25 24.07 27.31
C VAL A 946 15.31 25.50 26.75
N SER A 947 16.09 25.75 25.69
CA SER A 947 16.12 27.01 24.95
C SER A 947 14.80 27.38 24.26
N SER A 948 13.84 26.45 24.16
CA SER A 948 12.44 26.72 23.74
C SER A 948 11.77 27.87 24.51
N PHE A 949 12.27 28.18 25.71
CA PHE A 949 11.68 29.10 26.66
C PHE A 949 12.48 30.40 26.86
N TYR A 950 13.58 30.58 26.12
CA TYR A 950 14.57 31.65 26.30
C TYR A 950 14.91 32.30 24.94
N VAL A 951 14.31 33.45 24.66
CA VAL A 951 14.24 34.04 23.31
C VAL A 951 15.39 35.01 23.04
N LYS A 952 16.31 34.60 22.16
CA LYS A 952 17.51 35.38 21.77
C LYS A 952 17.24 36.55 20.81
N SER A 953 16.07 36.64 20.16
CA SER A 953 15.76 37.68 19.15
C SER A 953 14.64 38.65 19.57
N LEU A 954 14.45 39.73 18.80
CA LEU A 954 13.66 40.90 19.21
C LEU A 954 12.19 40.94 18.75
N LYS A 955 11.72 40.01 17.91
CA LYS A 955 10.34 40.00 17.39
C LYS A 955 9.61 38.68 17.72
N PRO A 956 8.73 38.65 18.74
CA PRO A 956 7.87 37.49 18.99
C PRO A 956 6.71 37.46 17.97
N LEU A 957 6.59 36.37 17.22
CA LEU A 957 5.35 36.03 16.51
C LEU A 957 4.28 35.66 17.54
N GLN A 958 3.07 36.20 17.38
CA GLN A 958 2.00 36.17 18.41
C GLN A 958 1.52 34.74 18.76
N GLU A 959 1.83 33.76 17.91
CA GLU A 959 1.43 32.36 18.03
C GLU A 959 2.37 31.53 18.93
N ARG A 960 3.54 32.05 19.29
CA ARG A 960 4.59 31.35 20.05
C ARG A 960 4.58 31.63 21.57
N VAL A 961 3.41 31.75 22.19
CA VAL A 961 3.28 32.01 23.64
C VAL A 961 3.03 30.71 24.43
N TYR A 962 3.84 30.44 25.46
CA TYR A 962 3.57 29.33 26.39
C TYR A 962 2.46 29.67 27.39
N GLY A 963 1.57 28.72 27.64
CA GLY A 963 0.51 28.82 28.63
C GLY A 963 -0.52 27.70 28.50
N ASN A 964 -1.69 27.89 29.13
CA ASN A 964 -2.71 26.86 29.31
C ASN A 964 -3.18 26.13 28.03
N ARG A 965 -3.19 26.79 26.86
CA ARG A 965 -3.52 26.10 25.59
C ARG A 965 -2.43 25.10 25.20
N THR A 966 -1.16 25.49 25.34
CA THR A 966 0.02 24.68 25.01
C THR A 966 0.18 23.51 25.97
N VAL A 967 -0.04 23.72 27.28
CA VAL A 967 -0.03 22.64 28.29
C VAL A 967 -1.15 21.62 28.03
N ARG A 968 -2.37 22.05 27.72
CA ARG A 968 -3.48 21.14 27.35
C ARG A 968 -3.19 20.34 26.08
N PHE A 969 -2.58 20.98 25.07
CA PHE A 969 -2.15 20.29 23.85
C PHE A 969 -1.07 19.24 24.16
N MET A 970 -0.05 19.62 24.94
CA MET A 970 1.03 18.74 25.38
C MET A 970 0.46 17.51 26.10
N LEU A 971 -0.33 17.71 27.16
CA LEU A 971 -0.99 16.64 27.90
C LEU A 971 -1.88 15.78 27.00
N SER A 972 -2.69 16.38 26.11
CA SER A 972 -3.54 15.58 25.20
C SER A 972 -2.76 14.82 24.13
N ARG A 973 -1.53 15.23 23.77
CA ARG A 973 -0.63 14.42 22.94
C ARG A 973 -0.04 13.28 23.76
N MET A 974 0.49 13.57 24.95
CA MET A 974 1.04 12.56 25.87
C MET A 974 0.01 11.47 26.23
N GLU A 975 -1.22 11.86 26.61
CA GLU A 975 -2.26 10.94 27.10
C GLU A 975 -2.97 10.14 26.01
N LYS A 976 -3.04 10.63 24.76
CA LYS A 976 -3.85 10.01 23.69
C LYS A 976 -3.07 9.59 22.45
N GLN A 977 -1.86 10.10 22.26
CA GLN A 977 -1.05 9.92 21.06
C GLN A 977 0.44 9.85 21.42
N ALA A 978 0.77 9.18 22.54
CA ALA A 978 2.11 9.13 23.12
C ALA A 978 3.24 8.84 22.12
N GLN A 979 2.97 7.96 21.14
CA GLN A 979 3.94 7.54 20.11
C GLN A 979 4.05 8.50 18.90
N ARG A 980 3.24 9.57 18.81
CA ARG A 980 3.31 10.53 17.68
C ARG A 980 4.27 11.69 18.02
N PRO A 981 5.11 12.14 17.06
CA PRO A 981 5.97 13.30 17.28
C PRO A 981 5.16 14.58 17.49
N TRP A 982 5.74 15.53 18.20
CA TRP A 982 5.17 16.86 18.41
C TRP A 982 5.51 17.76 17.20
N PRO A 983 4.58 18.62 16.75
CA PRO A 983 4.74 19.41 15.53
C PRO A 983 5.70 20.61 15.72
N LYS A 984 6.36 21.00 14.61
CA LYS A 984 7.36 22.09 14.52
C LYS A 984 6.76 23.51 14.59
N ASP A 985 5.46 23.66 14.36
CA ASP A 985 4.73 24.94 14.29
C ASP A 985 4.79 25.75 15.60
N ARG A 986 5.00 25.06 16.72
CA ARG A 986 4.90 25.58 18.08
C ARG A 986 6.22 26.09 18.63
N ILE A 987 6.19 26.47 19.91
CA ILE A 987 7.34 26.91 20.70
C ILE A 987 8.45 25.87 20.87
N TRP A 988 8.27 24.63 20.43
CA TRP A 988 9.11 23.50 20.79
C TRP A 988 10.35 23.42 19.88
N VAL A 989 11.48 23.89 20.38
CA VAL A 989 12.79 23.60 19.79
C VAL A 989 13.17 22.17 20.17
N PHE A 990 13.78 21.44 19.23
CA PHE A 990 14.31 20.10 19.47
C PHE A 990 15.68 20.00 18.80
N LYS A 991 16.69 19.52 19.53
CA LYS A 991 18.04 19.24 19.01
C LYS A 991 17.97 18.44 17.70
N SER A 992 18.93 18.69 16.82
CA SER A 992 19.19 17.84 15.65
C SER A 992 19.66 16.47 16.11
N ASP A 993 20.65 16.45 17.01
CA ASP A 993 21.23 15.27 17.61
C ASP A 993 21.28 15.40 19.15
N PRO A 994 20.40 14.72 19.90
CA PRO A 994 20.44 14.67 21.36
C PRO A 994 21.21 13.43 21.85
N ARG A 995 22.34 13.66 22.56
CA ARG A 995 23.21 12.63 23.15
C ARG A 995 22.50 11.59 24.04
N TYR A 996 21.34 11.96 24.59
CA TYR A 996 20.57 11.18 25.55
C TYR A 996 19.07 11.26 25.20
N PHE A 997 18.36 10.17 25.47
CA PHE A 997 16.92 9.99 25.23
C PHE A 997 16.23 9.53 26.51
N GLY A 998 14.96 9.91 26.66
CA GLY A 998 14.15 9.59 27.84
C GLY A 998 12.92 10.49 27.89
N SER A 999 11.77 9.90 28.23
CA SER A 999 10.53 10.64 28.47
C SER A 999 9.55 9.82 29.31
N PRO A 1000 8.57 10.46 29.99
CA PRO A 1000 7.52 9.73 30.71
C PRO A 1000 6.63 8.88 29.79
N MET A 1001 6.59 9.20 28.48
CA MET A 1001 5.87 8.42 27.47
C MET A 1001 6.64 7.15 27.08
N MET A 1002 7.97 7.23 27.04
CA MET A 1002 8.84 6.05 26.88
C MET A 1002 8.70 5.12 28.09
N ASP A 1003 8.71 5.68 29.31
CA ASP A 1003 8.48 4.91 30.55
C ASP A 1003 7.11 4.22 30.57
N ALA A 1004 6.06 4.92 30.16
CA ALA A 1004 4.71 4.37 30.06
C ALA A 1004 4.66 3.13 29.13
N VAL A 1005 5.39 3.16 28.01
CA VAL A 1005 5.49 2.02 27.08
C VAL A 1005 6.35 0.91 27.66
N LEU A 1006 7.55 1.22 28.19
CA LEU A 1006 8.47 0.25 28.81
C LEU A 1006 7.83 -0.54 29.97
N ASN A 1007 6.99 0.11 30.77
CA ASN A 1007 6.32 -0.50 31.92
C ASN A 1007 4.89 -0.99 31.61
N ASN A 1008 4.41 -0.86 30.35
CA ASN A 1008 3.02 -1.12 29.95
C ASN A 1008 1.99 -0.48 30.91
N SER A 1009 2.21 0.79 31.25
CA SER A 1009 1.48 1.53 32.28
C SER A 1009 0.93 2.85 31.74
N PRO A 1010 -0.13 3.43 32.34
CA PRO A 1010 -0.47 4.82 32.10
C PRO A 1010 0.67 5.76 32.57
N LEU A 1011 0.63 7.01 32.09
CA LEU A 1011 1.49 8.09 32.58
C LEU A 1011 1.31 8.30 34.10
N ASP A 1012 2.37 8.77 34.74
CA ASP A 1012 2.38 9.01 36.18
C ASP A 1012 1.29 10.02 36.61
N LYS A 1013 0.51 9.64 37.63
CA LYS A 1013 -0.64 10.41 38.09
C LYS A 1013 -0.25 11.67 38.85
N GLU A 1014 0.85 11.67 39.59
CA GLU A 1014 1.36 12.84 40.31
C GLU A 1014 1.87 13.88 39.31
N MET A 1015 2.64 13.42 38.32
CA MET A 1015 3.13 14.25 37.21
C MET A 1015 1.99 14.92 36.44
N VAL A 1016 1.04 14.10 35.96
CA VAL A 1016 -0.09 14.59 35.17
C VAL A 1016 -1.03 15.47 36.00
N HIS A 1017 -1.20 15.19 37.29
CA HIS A 1017 -2.01 16.04 38.18
C HIS A 1017 -1.36 17.42 38.36
N TRP A 1018 -0.07 17.48 38.72
CA TRP A 1018 0.63 18.75 38.94
C TRP A 1018 0.63 19.64 37.68
N LEU A 1019 0.87 19.07 36.49
CA LEU A 1019 0.77 19.80 35.22
C LEU A 1019 -0.64 20.31 34.91
N LYS A 1020 -1.69 19.70 35.47
CA LYS A 1020 -3.09 20.11 35.32
C LYS A 1020 -3.54 21.12 36.38
N THR A 1021 -2.90 21.18 37.55
CA THR A 1021 -3.33 22.01 38.70
C THR A 1021 -2.36 23.11 39.11
N ARG A 1022 -1.14 23.18 38.54
CA ARG A 1022 -0.18 24.24 38.83
C ARG A 1022 -0.77 25.65 38.59
N PRO A 1023 -0.40 26.66 39.39
CA PRO A 1023 -0.76 28.05 39.10
C PRO A 1023 0.05 28.58 37.91
N ASN A 1024 -0.57 29.45 37.10
CA ASN A 1024 0.14 30.25 36.11
C ASN A 1024 0.97 31.31 36.83
N VAL A 1025 2.27 31.34 36.57
CA VAL A 1025 3.18 32.38 37.09
C VAL A 1025 3.21 33.59 36.15
N PHE A 1026 3.27 33.33 34.84
CA PHE A 1026 3.12 34.36 33.81
C PHE A 1026 1.63 34.65 33.52
N LEU A 1027 1.24 35.93 33.58
CA LEU A 1027 -0.13 36.42 33.39
C LEU A 1027 -0.28 37.39 32.19
N GLY A 1028 0.75 37.51 31.34
CA GLY A 1028 0.79 38.45 30.21
C GLY A 1028 -0.05 38.05 29.00
#